data_AF-A0A7V8VAN3-F1
#
_entry.id   AF-A0A7V8VAN3-F1
#
_cell.length_a   1.000
_cell.length_b   1.000
_cell.length_c   1.000
_cell.angle_alpha   90.00
_cell.angle_beta   90.00
_cell.angle_gamma   90.00
#
_symmetry.space_group_name_H-M   'P 1'
#
loop_
_entity.id
_entity.type
_entity.pdbx_description
1 polymer ?
#
loop_
_entity_poly.entity_id
_entity_poly.type
_entity_poly.pdbx_seq_one_letter_code
_entity_poly.pdbx_strand_id
1 'polypeptide(L)'
;MPITHAKRRALLAEFDQLAKKWDGNDRDLIAATTQWVAGLRLEFGFECNLARDIFFLGDKLRKAGPTNEVAELARGGLAFVYQNNCGKPNCTNSLGLLEDAFFVAGYAAHLVREKLREPARYSPPQLSGEEKAKAEELFVELLDRSADEDDCLPAKAQAALGQLGQLLESGLFRRLRVNVQFLAEVLRDSGRPDDHRQIARAALHYVSLDNDVIPDQLGLIGFLDDYFVADLAVSLIEKNCPPWLDLIDATVAAWPFLNMVVFEDGRGGAPLSEFLLVNTALTCPAVRGDSQQTITYLILPRTGPLPLLLGFLASLSGLWKARTESGCHLPFQPGQRVRVDGTAIRTFVGCRSDNGRTLFGLERVRREKDQQLRSIEWLPIDQIHRLVPENSQRDTRGRISPQSDYGNQPLQALDYLFLSAEPVTIPTDVPQIVVSSPLKTCKETAEAVSLFGQRLIDAVPMGYLTPGGEICPWSSRFGISRPTVLVIPDLDRACEYVEGEGEQVALTIVDATGQNARRAASLVRLGSIGARVLVLTSQADADESLIEETDSTIWEWTKEDIDSLCIETARSGTSDQAGPVRRYETEVVRALSAAVDVEQVDAGSDTEAFEAVCGLEKLVKVRGEEVPPELENALDLSFNVLTRLLRCPFRLADHPRLFADLAGKLDSIAGTMAAKASLTAQEVQAVDLAEGRLRALWQLLQRNNPKADALSRMRPTSGSLLVLCGDADLLERVDDVTVCPVTTTLDLIPCDPNTTYVISGWFGRGTMTRLLRPPFASLLRLILYEIEVGWYRAFIRRVQRNAAARRTRACRSRLFPGITGWAEARGEPADGESPGPEPAGGDPFDKVEIRLVDRRRGRLTALARPSSEEAAVEARLVLFNSGHAFLTKDYQAKVATHLLDPSADPEEAELQLVPGWELRPGDALLFYYSSDRDVIRVEADKSLPPSEREHARLWRLALLRYQQRCKLSFKALCDQLREHGCRVSEQTIRNWLQEEVIAPMHCEQSIQAIQYMTNDPELTKHYDRCLDAIHAVRSAHIRAGRSLARRVLNLSVEELRSSRGGLVDLGDGIVMVRVTSIDESTVRIRATAANRLIKE
;
A
#
# COMPACT_ATOMS: atom_id res chain seq x y z
N MET A 1 21.17 26.22 -3.62
CA MET A 1 20.66 26.80 -2.36
C MET A 1 19.19 27.06 -2.60
N PRO A 2 18.32 26.57 -1.72
CA PRO A 2 16.88 26.69 -1.88
C PRO A 2 16.46 28.17 -2.01
N ILE A 3 15.47 28.45 -2.86
CA ILE A 3 14.89 29.79 -3.00
C ILE A 3 14.39 30.25 -1.62
N THR A 4 14.69 31.49 -1.25
CA THR A 4 14.18 32.10 -0.01
C THR A 4 12.99 33.01 -0.30
N HIS A 5 12.19 33.35 0.71
CA HIS A 5 11.07 34.29 0.52
C HIS A 5 11.50 35.68 0.04
N ALA A 6 12.72 36.14 0.38
CA ALA A 6 13.28 37.37 -0.19
C ALA A 6 13.64 37.19 -1.67
N LYS A 7 14.29 36.07 -2.01
CA LYS A 7 14.65 35.75 -3.40
C LYS A 7 13.41 35.62 -4.28
N ARG A 8 12.36 34.91 -3.84
CA ARG A 8 11.07 34.80 -4.53
C ARG A 8 10.50 36.17 -4.93
N ARG A 9 10.49 37.14 -4.00
CA ARG A 9 9.99 38.50 -4.30
C ARG A 9 10.84 39.23 -5.33
N ALA A 10 12.15 39.04 -5.30
CA ALA A 10 13.05 39.61 -6.32
C ALA A 10 12.80 38.97 -7.70
N LEU A 11 12.66 37.65 -7.75
CA LEU A 11 12.35 36.91 -8.99
C LEU A 11 11.04 37.37 -9.62
N LEU A 12 9.98 37.53 -8.81
CA LEU A 12 8.68 37.99 -9.30
C LEU A 12 8.73 39.45 -9.82
N ALA A 13 9.48 40.32 -9.16
CA ALA A 13 9.67 41.70 -9.62
C ALA A 13 10.45 41.78 -10.95
N GLU A 14 11.45 40.93 -11.12
CA GLU A 14 12.22 40.81 -12.37
C GLU A 14 11.33 40.25 -13.51
N PHE A 15 10.54 39.22 -13.23
CA PHE A 15 9.53 38.69 -14.16
C PHE A 15 8.56 39.79 -14.62
N ASP A 16 7.99 40.58 -13.71
CA ASP A 16 7.07 41.68 -14.04
C ASP A 16 7.73 42.77 -14.91
N GLN A 17 9.03 43.00 -14.73
CA GLN A 17 9.80 43.93 -15.55
C GLN A 17 10.00 43.39 -16.97
N LEU A 18 10.39 42.11 -17.10
CA LEU A 18 10.65 41.46 -18.38
C LEU A 18 9.39 41.24 -19.20
N ALA A 19 8.26 40.94 -18.55
CA ALA A 19 6.96 40.83 -19.20
C ALA A 19 6.57 42.12 -19.93
N LYS A 20 6.94 43.29 -19.38
CA LYS A 20 6.58 44.62 -19.91
C LYS A 20 7.62 45.24 -20.85
N LYS A 21 8.89 44.85 -20.76
CA LYS A 21 10.02 45.54 -21.41
C LYS A 21 11.05 44.56 -21.98
N TRP A 22 10.65 43.77 -22.96
CA TRP A 22 11.55 42.92 -23.74
C TRP A 22 11.70 43.46 -25.16
N ASP A 23 12.96 43.68 -25.57
CA ASP A 23 13.31 44.29 -26.86
C ASP A 23 13.78 43.26 -27.93
N GLY A 24 13.77 41.97 -27.60
CA GLY A 24 14.24 40.90 -28.49
C GLY A 24 13.15 40.27 -29.36
N ASN A 25 13.55 39.41 -30.30
CA ASN A 25 12.64 38.66 -31.17
C ASN A 25 12.04 37.44 -30.44
N ASP A 26 10.71 37.32 -30.44
CA ASP A 26 9.97 36.24 -29.78
C ASP A 26 10.33 34.85 -30.35
N ARG A 27 10.62 34.72 -31.66
CA ARG A 27 11.03 33.43 -32.25
C ARG A 27 12.38 32.96 -31.75
N ASP A 28 13.35 33.89 -31.69
CA ASP A 28 14.70 33.58 -31.20
C ASP A 28 14.65 33.25 -29.69
N LEU A 29 13.77 33.92 -28.96
CA LEU A 29 13.53 33.65 -27.55
C LEU A 29 12.97 32.24 -27.31
N ILE A 30 11.97 31.84 -28.10
CA ILE A 30 11.41 30.48 -28.06
C ILE A 30 12.50 29.46 -28.37
N ALA A 31 13.20 29.58 -29.50
CA ALA A 31 14.21 28.62 -29.92
C ALA A 31 15.36 28.48 -28.91
N ALA A 32 15.84 29.60 -28.36
CA ALA A 32 16.95 29.56 -27.41
C ALA A 32 16.58 28.96 -26.05
N THR A 33 15.36 29.23 -25.56
CA THR A 33 14.89 28.67 -24.28
C THR A 33 14.60 27.18 -24.40
N THR A 34 13.96 26.74 -25.48
CA THR A 34 13.69 25.32 -25.74
C THR A 34 14.98 24.53 -25.94
N GLN A 35 15.96 25.07 -26.68
CA GLN A 35 17.28 24.45 -26.85
C GLN A 35 18.04 24.32 -25.52
N TRP A 36 17.96 25.33 -24.65
CA TRP A 36 18.58 25.27 -23.33
C TRP A 36 17.98 24.17 -22.46
N VAL A 37 16.65 24.04 -22.43
CA VAL A 37 15.96 22.98 -21.67
C VAL A 37 16.33 21.59 -22.20
N ALA A 38 16.39 21.41 -23.52
CA ALA A 38 16.79 20.14 -24.13
C ALA A 38 18.20 19.68 -23.72
N GLY A 39 19.08 20.63 -23.37
CA GLY A 39 20.42 20.37 -22.87
C GLY A 39 20.52 20.05 -21.37
N LEU A 40 19.42 20.14 -20.61
CA LEU A 40 19.43 19.88 -19.17
C LEU A 40 19.60 18.38 -18.86
N ARG A 41 20.30 18.10 -17.74
CA ARG A 41 20.36 16.75 -17.17
C ARG A 41 19.20 16.56 -16.21
N LEU A 42 18.51 15.42 -16.30
CA LEU A 42 17.39 15.09 -15.42
C LEU A 42 17.92 14.54 -14.08
N GLU A 43 18.26 15.44 -13.15
CA GLU A 43 18.83 15.04 -11.84
C GLU A 43 17.84 15.23 -10.69
N PHE A 44 16.98 16.26 -10.74
CA PHE A 44 16.13 16.64 -9.60
C PHE A 44 14.63 16.59 -9.91
N GLY A 45 14.22 16.33 -11.16
CA GLY A 45 12.83 16.24 -11.60
C GLY A 45 12.17 17.59 -11.89
N PHE A 46 12.77 18.71 -11.45
CA PHE A 46 12.37 20.06 -11.82
C PHE A 46 12.42 20.30 -13.33
N GLU A 47 13.38 19.66 -14.00
CA GLU A 47 13.67 19.83 -15.41
C GLU A 47 12.50 19.39 -16.28
N CYS A 48 11.79 18.32 -15.90
CA CYS A 48 10.62 17.82 -16.62
C CYS A 48 9.46 18.81 -16.58
N ASN A 49 9.18 19.35 -15.38
CA ASN A 49 8.11 20.34 -15.19
C ASN A 49 8.46 21.67 -15.86
N LEU A 50 9.71 22.11 -15.74
CA LEU A 50 10.24 23.29 -16.42
C LEU A 50 10.13 23.15 -17.95
N ALA A 51 10.47 21.98 -18.50
CA ALA A 51 10.34 21.70 -19.92
C ALA A 51 8.90 21.85 -20.40
N ARG A 52 7.94 21.26 -19.66
CA ARG A 52 6.51 21.38 -19.97
C ARG A 52 6.04 22.83 -19.90
N ASP A 53 6.44 23.58 -18.87
CA ASP A 53 5.98 24.95 -18.69
C ASP A 53 6.59 25.88 -19.76
N ILE A 54 7.87 25.70 -20.13
CA ILE A 54 8.49 26.40 -21.27
C ILE A 54 7.82 26.06 -22.60
N PHE A 55 7.50 24.78 -22.81
CA PHE A 55 6.79 24.31 -23.99
C PHE A 55 5.40 24.96 -24.11
N PHE A 56 4.65 25.03 -23.00
CA PHE A 56 3.35 25.72 -22.93
C PHE A 56 3.48 27.22 -23.18
N LEU A 57 4.43 27.90 -22.52
CA LEU A 57 4.63 29.34 -22.68
C LEU A 57 5.03 29.71 -24.11
N GLY A 58 5.92 28.94 -24.72
CA GLY A 58 6.34 29.19 -26.10
C GLY A 58 5.20 28.96 -27.10
N ASP A 59 4.35 27.95 -26.89
CA ASP A 59 3.17 27.75 -27.75
C ASP A 59 2.21 28.96 -27.67
N LYS A 60 1.96 29.45 -26.44
CA LYS A 60 1.12 30.64 -26.24
C LYS A 60 1.73 31.90 -26.82
N LEU A 61 3.05 32.10 -26.68
CA LEU A 61 3.75 33.25 -27.27
C LEU A 61 3.72 33.19 -28.81
N ARG A 62 3.90 32.01 -29.39
CA ARG A 62 3.88 31.78 -30.84
C ARG A 62 2.52 32.08 -31.47
N LYS A 63 1.42 31.74 -30.77
CA LYS A 63 0.04 31.95 -31.24
C LYS A 63 -0.51 33.33 -30.92
N ALA A 64 0.02 34.03 -29.92
CA ALA A 64 -0.49 35.32 -29.49
C ALA A 64 0.03 36.48 -30.35
N GLY A 65 -0.81 37.50 -30.56
CA GLY A 65 -0.38 38.76 -31.17
C GLY A 65 0.55 39.56 -30.23
N PRO A 66 1.40 40.45 -30.78
CA PRO A 66 2.45 41.14 -30.03
C PRO A 66 1.96 42.04 -28.89
N THR A 67 0.70 42.51 -28.95
CA THR A 67 0.06 43.39 -27.96
C THR A 67 -0.88 42.64 -27.00
N ASN A 68 -0.84 41.30 -26.99
CA ASN A 68 -1.67 40.49 -26.11
C ASN A 68 -1.02 40.36 -24.72
N GLU A 69 -1.77 40.64 -23.65
CA GLU A 69 -1.33 40.45 -22.26
C GLU A 69 -0.85 39.01 -21.99
N VAL A 70 -1.42 38.02 -22.67
CA VAL A 70 -0.95 36.62 -22.63
C VAL A 70 0.45 36.48 -23.23
N ALA A 71 0.74 37.20 -24.32
CA ALA A 71 2.07 37.24 -24.92
C ALA A 71 3.06 37.93 -23.97
N GLU A 72 2.67 39.00 -23.27
CA GLU A 72 3.52 39.67 -22.27
C GLU A 72 3.91 38.72 -21.13
N LEU A 73 2.94 37.99 -20.56
CA LEU A 73 3.20 37.01 -19.50
C LEU A 73 4.09 35.85 -19.99
N ALA A 74 3.78 35.30 -21.16
CA ALA A 74 4.56 34.20 -21.76
C ALA A 74 6.00 34.64 -22.06
N ARG A 75 6.15 35.83 -22.66
CA ARG A 75 7.44 36.45 -22.94
C ARG A 75 8.22 36.74 -21.68
N GLY A 76 7.59 37.24 -20.62
CA GLY A 76 8.26 37.49 -19.34
C GLY A 76 8.89 36.24 -18.74
N GLY A 77 8.17 35.11 -18.77
CA GLY A 77 8.67 33.82 -18.29
C GLY A 77 9.86 33.31 -19.11
N LEU A 78 9.72 33.30 -20.44
CA LEU A 78 10.79 32.85 -21.34
C LEU A 78 12.00 33.78 -21.32
N ALA A 79 11.80 35.10 -21.31
CA ALA A 79 12.85 36.10 -21.26
C ALA A 79 13.68 35.97 -19.96
N PHE A 80 13.01 35.70 -18.84
CA PHE A 80 13.69 35.44 -17.57
C PHE A 80 14.62 34.23 -17.68
N VAL A 81 14.12 33.12 -18.22
CA VAL A 81 14.91 31.90 -18.43
C VAL A 81 16.09 32.20 -19.35
N TYR A 82 15.86 32.89 -20.47
CA TYR A 82 16.87 33.22 -21.45
C TYR A 82 18.01 34.08 -20.88
N GLN A 83 17.67 35.21 -20.25
CA GLN A 83 18.67 36.15 -19.73
C GLN A 83 19.54 35.54 -18.63
N ASN A 84 18.95 34.71 -17.77
CA ASN A 84 19.64 34.17 -16.60
C ASN A 84 20.36 32.84 -16.88
N ASN A 85 20.05 32.12 -17.97
CA ASN A 85 20.55 30.76 -18.18
C ASN A 85 21.20 30.47 -19.56
N CYS A 86 20.79 31.13 -20.65
CA CYS A 86 21.25 30.77 -22.01
C CYS A 86 22.71 31.17 -22.33
N GLY A 87 23.41 31.87 -21.42
CA GLY A 87 24.82 32.29 -21.60
C GLY A 87 25.90 31.33 -21.05
N LYS A 88 25.56 30.30 -20.26
CA LYS A 88 26.51 29.35 -19.65
C LYS A 88 25.90 27.94 -19.46
N PRO A 89 25.76 27.13 -20.52
CA PRO A 89 25.11 25.82 -20.45
C PRO A 89 25.80 24.81 -19.50
N ASN A 90 27.12 24.95 -19.29
CA ASN A 90 27.95 23.96 -18.60
C ASN A 90 28.47 24.40 -17.20
N CYS A 91 27.96 25.48 -16.63
CA CYS A 91 28.36 25.94 -15.29
C CYS A 91 27.37 25.58 -14.18
N THR A 92 26.45 24.65 -14.41
CA THR A 92 25.32 24.29 -13.53
C THR A 92 25.71 23.47 -12.28
N ASN A 93 26.83 23.81 -11.63
CA ASN A 93 27.08 23.36 -10.25
C ASN A 93 26.29 24.18 -9.21
N SER A 94 25.49 25.18 -9.64
CA SER A 94 24.62 25.94 -8.74
C SER A 94 23.15 25.60 -8.97
N LEU A 95 22.60 24.66 -8.18
CA LEU A 95 21.16 24.33 -8.08
C LEU A 95 20.24 25.58 -8.12
N GLY A 96 20.73 26.72 -7.60
CA GLY A 96 19.94 27.93 -7.44
C GLY A 96 19.45 28.61 -8.72
N LEU A 97 20.08 28.42 -9.88
CA LEU A 97 19.61 29.02 -11.15
C LEU A 97 18.48 28.19 -11.81
N LEU A 98 18.57 26.87 -11.70
CA LEU A 98 17.55 25.95 -12.21
C LEU A 98 16.25 26.06 -11.40
N GLU A 99 16.35 26.13 -10.08
CA GLU A 99 15.19 26.35 -9.20
C GLU A 99 14.48 27.68 -9.54
N ASP A 100 15.24 28.75 -9.82
CA ASP A 100 14.69 30.06 -10.17
C ASP A 100 13.92 30.01 -11.50
N ALA A 101 14.53 29.40 -12.52
CA ALA A 101 13.90 29.21 -13.84
C ALA A 101 12.62 28.38 -13.72
N PHE A 102 12.67 27.28 -12.96
CA PHE A 102 11.50 26.44 -12.65
C PHE A 102 10.38 27.24 -11.99
N PHE A 103 10.67 28.00 -10.93
CA PHE A 103 9.65 28.77 -10.22
C PHE A 103 9.02 29.85 -11.11
N VAL A 104 9.83 30.63 -11.84
CA VAL A 104 9.33 31.74 -12.67
C VAL A 104 8.56 31.23 -13.89
N ALA A 105 9.05 30.21 -14.58
CA ALA A 105 8.33 29.63 -15.73
C ALA A 105 6.99 29.01 -15.29
N GLY A 106 6.98 28.25 -14.18
CA GLY A 106 5.75 27.69 -13.63
C GLY A 106 4.76 28.78 -13.23
N TYR A 107 5.22 29.83 -12.55
CA TYR A 107 4.38 30.97 -12.17
C TYR A 107 3.79 31.69 -13.40
N ALA A 108 4.59 31.93 -14.43
CA ALA A 108 4.11 32.52 -15.68
C ALA A 108 3.05 31.64 -16.37
N ALA A 109 3.27 30.32 -16.41
CA ALA A 109 2.32 29.37 -16.98
C ALA A 109 1.00 29.35 -16.21
N HIS A 110 1.07 29.44 -14.87
CA HIS A 110 -0.10 29.56 -14.01
C HIS A 110 -0.91 30.82 -14.31
N LEU A 111 -0.26 32.00 -14.39
CA LEU A 111 -0.94 33.26 -14.71
C LEU A 111 -1.59 33.26 -16.10
N VAL A 112 -0.91 32.69 -17.10
CA VAL A 112 -1.47 32.56 -18.46
C VAL A 112 -2.73 31.70 -18.45
N ARG A 113 -2.72 30.56 -17.73
CA ARG A 113 -3.89 29.67 -17.60
C ARG A 113 -5.05 30.35 -16.90
N GLU A 114 -4.79 31.05 -15.79
CA GLU A 114 -5.80 31.82 -15.05
C GLU A 114 -6.45 32.88 -15.94
N LYS A 115 -5.64 33.62 -16.71
CA LYS A 115 -6.12 34.67 -17.61
C LYS A 115 -7.00 34.13 -18.73
N LEU A 116 -6.61 33.00 -19.33
CA LEU A 116 -7.36 32.34 -20.41
C LEU A 116 -8.56 31.53 -19.90
N ARG A 117 -8.66 31.30 -18.58
CA ARG A 117 -9.58 30.32 -17.98
C ARG A 117 -9.42 28.93 -18.59
N GLU A 118 -8.21 28.60 -19.02
CA GLU A 118 -7.87 27.29 -19.56
C GLU A 118 -7.50 26.35 -18.41
N PRO A 119 -8.08 25.14 -18.36
CA PRO A 119 -7.68 24.16 -17.36
C PRO A 119 -6.23 23.73 -17.58
N ALA A 120 -5.53 23.37 -16.49
CA ALA A 120 -4.26 22.69 -16.60
C ALA A 120 -4.46 21.32 -17.26
N ARG A 121 -3.49 20.89 -18.08
CA ARG A 121 -3.48 19.61 -18.76
C ARG A 121 -2.12 18.94 -18.58
N TYR A 122 -2.12 17.62 -18.63
CA TYR A 122 -0.93 16.79 -18.73
C TYR A 122 -0.48 16.67 -20.19
N SER A 123 -1.42 16.53 -21.12
CA SER A 123 -1.17 16.49 -22.57
C SER A 123 -0.52 17.77 -23.10
N PRO A 124 0.23 17.69 -24.22
CA PRO A 124 0.83 18.86 -24.85
C PRO A 124 -0.23 19.89 -25.30
N PRO A 125 0.16 21.17 -25.52
CA PRO A 125 -0.72 22.18 -26.07
C PRO A 125 -1.32 21.73 -27.42
N GLN A 126 -2.59 22.03 -27.67
CA GLN A 126 -3.22 21.61 -28.92
C GLN A 126 -2.74 22.48 -30.10
N LEU A 127 -2.49 21.85 -31.25
CA LEU A 127 -2.33 22.55 -32.53
C LEU A 127 -3.53 23.48 -32.78
N SER A 128 -3.28 24.62 -33.44
CA SER A 128 -4.37 25.45 -33.96
C SER A 128 -5.16 24.69 -35.03
N GLY A 129 -6.41 25.09 -35.30
CA GLY A 129 -7.23 24.44 -36.33
C GLY A 129 -6.57 24.42 -37.71
N GLU A 130 -5.83 25.47 -38.06
CA GLU A 130 -5.07 25.56 -39.32
C GLU A 130 -3.86 24.62 -39.34
N GLU A 131 -3.11 24.53 -38.24
CA GLU A 131 -1.95 23.63 -38.13
C GLU A 131 -2.37 22.17 -38.18
N LYS A 132 -3.43 21.83 -37.44
CA LYS A 132 -3.99 20.49 -37.44
C LYS A 132 -4.40 20.05 -38.85
N ALA A 133 -5.12 20.91 -39.58
CA ALA A 133 -5.54 20.62 -40.94
C ALA A 133 -4.34 20.40 -41.88
N LYS A 134 -3.28 21.22 -41.76
CA LYS A 134 -2.06 21.06 -42.54
C LYS A 134 -1.29 19.78 -42.19
N ALA A 135 -1.23 19.42 -40.91
CA ALA A 135 -0.56 18.21 -40.46
C ALA A 135 -1.29 16.96 -40.96
N GLU A 136 -2.63 16.97 -40.91
CA GLU A 136 -3.47 15.92 -41.48
C GLU A 136 -3.31 15.82 -43.00
N GLU A 137 -3.28 16.94 -43.73
CA GLU A 137 -3.06 16.97 -45.18
C GLU A 137 -1.70 16.35 -45.55
N LEU A 138 -0.62 16.81 -44.91
CA LEU A 138 0.73 16.27 -45.14
C LEU A 138 0.84 14.79 -44.74
N PHE A 139 0.19 14.38 -43.66
CA PHE A 139 0.13 12.97 -43.26
C PHE A 139 -0.57 12.10 -44.31
N VAL A 140 -1.68 12.58 -44.88
CA VAL A 140 -2.41 11.89 -45.96
C VAL A 140 -1.55 11.78 -47.22
N GLU A 141 -0.82 12.83 -47.60
CA GLU A 141 0.13 12.77 -48.73
C GLU A 141 1.22 11.71 -48.54
N LEU A 142 1.65 11.49 -47.30
CA LEU A 142 2.69 10.50 -46.97
C LEU A 142 2.18 9.06 -46.95
N LEU A 143 0.86 8.82 -46.93
CA LEU A 143 0.31 7.46 -47.03
C LEU A 143 0.66 6.79 -48.36
N ASP A 144 0.76 7.55 -49.45
CA ASP A 144 1.03 7.02 -50.80
C ASP A 144 2.52 6.78 -51.10
N ARG A 145 3.41 6.95 -50.11
CA ARG A 145 4.87 6.72 -50.24
C ARG A 145 5.20 5.23 -50.45
N SER A 146 6.18 4.97 -51.31
CA SER A 146 6.68 3.61 -51.58
C SER A 146 7.36 3.00 -50.36
N ALA A 147 7.37 1.66 -50.31
CA ALA A 147 7.99 0.89 -49.22
C ALA A 147 9.53 0.81 -49.30
N ASP A 148 10.15 1.54 -50.23
CA ASP A 148 11.59 1.42 -50.54
C ASP A 148 12.49 1.88 -49.37
N GLU A 149 11.96 2.69 -48.44
CA GLU A 149 12.68 3.21 -47.29
C GLU A 149 12.34 2.54 -45.95
N ASP A 150 11.46 1.52 -45.94
CA ASP A 150 10.91 0.92 -44.70
C ASP A 150 12.00 0.43 -43.73
N ASP A 151 13.12 -0.08 -44.26
CA ASP A 151 14.24 -0.58 -43.45
C ASP A 151 15.01 0.53 -42.72
N CYS A 152 15.04 1.76 -43.27
CA CYS A 152 15.83 2.86 -42.74
C CYS A 152 15.00 3.92 -41.98
N LEU A 153 13.69 3.99 -42.22
CA LEU A 153 12.79 4.96 -41.60
C LEU A 153 12.79 4.93 -40.07
N PRO A 154 12.72 3.76 -39.39
CA PRO A 154 12.80 3.72 -37.93
C PRO A 154 14.04 4.40 -37.36
N ALA A 155 15.20 4.25 -38.03
CA ALA A 155 16.45 4.86 -37.59
C ALA A 155 16.45 6.38 -37.84
N LYS A 156 15.87 6.84 -38.95
CA LYS A 156 15.71 8.28 -39.24
C LYS A 156 14.81 8.97 -38.22
N ALA A 157 13.63 8.42 -37.94
CA ALA A 157 12.71 8.97 -36.95
C ALA A 157 13.32 8.99 -35.53
N GLN A 158 14.05 7.93 -35.14
CA GLN A 158 14.77 7.92 -33.87
C GLN A 158 15.91 8.95 -33.82
N ALA A 159 16.58 9.21 -34.94
CA ALA A 159 17.62 10.23 -35.03
C ALA A 159 17.03 11.65 -34.91
N ALA A 160 15.87 11.91 -35.52
CA ALA A 160 15.14 13.18 -35.39
C ALA A 160 14.75 13.44 -33.92
N LEU A 161 14.16 12.46 -33.25
CA LEU A 161 13.86 12.54 -31.82
C LEU A 161 15.12 12.71 -30.95
N GLY A 162 16.29 12.29 -31.41
CA GLY A 162 17.56 12.43 -30.69
C GLY A 162 17.90 13.88 -30.30
N GLN A 163 17.33 14.87 -30.98
CA GLN A 163 17.45 16.29 -30.63
C GLN A 163 16.85 16.63 -29.26
N LEU A 164 15.88 15.84 -28.77
CA LEU A 164 15.24 16.00 -27.47
C LEU A 164 16.09 15.49 -26.29
N GLY A 165 17.21 14.81 -26.58
CA GLY A 165 18.19 14.40 -25.57
C GLY A 165 17.59 13.56 -24.44
N GLN A 166 17.82 13.97 -23.18
CA GLN A 166 17.33 13.25 -22.01
C GLN A 166 15.82 13.43 -21.77
N LEU A 167 15.19 14.45 -22.35
CA LEU A 167 13.76 14.72 -22.16
C LEU A 167 12.88 13.59 -22.71
N LEU A 168 13.36 12.83 -23.71
CA LEU A 168 12.71 11.62 -24.23
C LEU A 168 12.44 10.55 -23.17
N GLU A 169 13.13 10.60 -22.04
CA GLU A 169 12.93 9.67 -20.93
C GLU A 169 11.79 10.11 -20.00
N SER A 170 11.21 11.29 -20.19
CA SER A 170 10.29 11.91 -19.23
C SER A 170 8.96 12.36 -19.83
N GLY A 171 7.89 12.21 -19.05
CA GLY A 171 6.56 12.79 -19.31
C GLY A 171 6.06 12.61 -20.74
N LEU A 172 5.68 13.73 -21.37
CA LEU A 172 5.06 13.76 -22.71
C LEU A 172 6.00 13.28 -23.84
N PHE A 173 7.29 13.59 -23.77
CA PHE A 173 8.24 13.23 -24.83
C PHE A 173 8.55 11.73 -24.81
N ARG A 174 8.40 11.10 -23.64
CA ARG A 174 8.44 9.65 -23.53
C ARG A 174 7.29 8.99 -24.29
N ARG A 175 6.08 9.55 -24.20
CA ARG A 175 4.92 9.06 -24.96
C ARG A 175 5.18 9.13 -26.47
N LEU A 176 5.72 10.25 -26.96
CA LEU A 176 6.15 10.38 -28.37
C LEU A 176 7.13 9.28 -28.77
N ARG A 177 8.18 9.05 -27.96
CA ARG A 177 9.15 7.98 -28.22
C ARG A 177 8.49 6.60 -28.25
N VAL A 178 7.59 6.31 -27.30
CA VAL A 178 6.87 5.03 -27.25
C VAL A 178 6.00 4.85 -28.49
N ASN A 179 5.28 5.89 -28.92
CA ASN A 179 4.49 5.85 -30.15
C ASN A 179 5.39 5.58 -31.38
N VAL A 180 6.53 6.27 -31.50
CA VAL A 180 7.49 6.04 -32.60
C VAL A 180 8.10 4.63 -32.56
N GLN A 181 8.38 4.09 -31.38
CA GLN A 181 8.86 2.71 -31.22
C GLN A 181 7.79 1.70 -31.65
N PHE A 182 6.54 1.89 -31.22
CA PHE A 182 5.42 1.06 -31.63
C PHE A 182 5.23 1.09 -33.15
N LEU A 183 5.25 2.27 -33.78
CA LEU A 183 5.13 2.41 -35.23
C LEU A 183 6.29 1.71 -35.96
N ALA A 184 7.50 1.78 -35.41
CA ALA A 184 8.65 1.05 -35.94
C ALA A 184 8.51 -0.48 -35.84
N GLU A 185 7.92 -0.99 -34.75
CA GLU A 185 7.61 -2.41 -34.59
C GLU A 185 6.55 -2.86 -35.58
N VAL A 186 5.47 -2.08 -35.75
CA VAL A 186 4.41 -2.35 -36.73
C VAL A 186 4.96 -2.40 -38.15
N LEU A 187 5.87 -1.47 -38.51
CA LEU A 187 6.48 -1.45 -39.85
C LEU A 187 7.36 -2.68 -40.12
N ARG A 188 8.06 -3.18 -39.09
CA ARG A 188 8.95 -4.36 -39.19
C ARG A 188 8.21 -5.70 -39.16
N ASP A 189 7.03 -5.75 -38.56
CA ASP A 189 6.24 -6.97 -38.45
C ASP A 189 5.51 -7.29 -39.76
N SER A 190 6.05 -8.24 -40.52
CA SER A 190 5.46 -8.71 -41.77
C SER A 190 4.11 -9.45 -41.60
N GLY A 191 3.71 -9.76 -40.37
CA GLY A 191 2.41 -10.33 -40.04
C GLY A 191 1.30 -9.30 -39.85
N ARG A 192 1.61 -8.00 -39.80
CA ARG A 192 0.60 -6.92 -39.64
C ARG A 192 -0.10 -6.57 -40.96
N PRO A 193 -1.37 -6.10 -40.92
CA PRO A 193 -2.09 -5.65 -42.11
C PRO A 193 -1.32 -4.57 -42.89
N ASP A 194 -1.37 -4.61 -44.21
CA ASP A 194 -0.69 -3.64 -45.09
C ASP A 194 -1.09 -2.19 -44.78
N ASP A 195 -2.38 -1.96 -44.51
CA ASP A 195 -2.91 -0.65 -44.13
C ASP A 195 -2.25 -0.12 -42.85
N HIS A 196 -1.98 -0.98 -41.85
CA HIS A 196 -1.31 -0.58 -40.61
C HIS A 196 0.15 -0.24 -40.86
N ARG A 197 0.83 -1.00 -41.73
CA ARG A 197 2.21 -0.73 -42.13
C ARG A 197 2.31 0.57 -42.93
N GLN A 198 1.32 0.86 -43.78
CA GLN A 198 1.22 2.11 -44.53
C GLN A 198 1.03 3.33 -43.61
N ILE A 199 0.14 3.22 -42.62
CA ILE A 199 -0.07 4.26 -41.59
C ILE A 199 1.23 4.49 -40.80
N ALA A 200 1.90 3.40 -40.36
CA ALA A 200 3.15 3.49 -39.63
C ALA A 200 4.27 4.14 -40.46
N ARG A 201 4.39 3.77 -41.75
CA ARG A 201 5.33 4.37 -42.69
C ARG A 201 5.12 5.87 -42.82
N ALA A 202 3.88 6.32 -43.05
CA ALA A 202 3.57 7.72 -43.21
C ALA A 202 3.94 8.55 -41.97
N ALA A 203 3.62 8.03 -40.78
CA ALA A 203 3.93 8.70 -39.52
C ALA A 203 5.45 8.78 -39.25
N LEU A 204 6.19 7.69 -39.49
CA LEU A 204 7.65 7.71 -39.33
C LEU A 204 8.34 8.61 -40.36
N HIS A 205 7.79 8.70 -41.56
CA HIS A 205 8.24 9.68 -42.56
C HIS A 205 8.01 11.11 -42.08
N TYR A 206 6.84 11.40 -41.52
CA TYR A 206 6.50 12.73 -40.98
C TYR A 206 7.53 13.15 -39.92
N VAL A 207 7.76 12.28 -38.92
CA VAL A 207 8.73 12.51 -37.83
C VAL A 207 10.18 12.66 -38.30
N SER A 208 10.48 12.31 -39.56
CA SER A 208 11.81 12.44 -40.14
C SER A 208 11.99 13.73 -40.95
N LEU A 209 10.99 14.62 -41.04
CA LEU A 209 11.04 15.86 -41.82
C LEU A 209 11.51 17.05 -40.97
N ASP A 210 12.63 17.68 -41.33
CA ASP A 210 13.15 18.86 -40.60
C ASP A 210 12.30 20.16 -40.77
N ASN A 211 11.35 20.19 -41.70
CA ASN A 211 10.51 21.35 -42.04
C ASN A 211 9.09 20.86 -42.39
N ASP A 212 8.38 20.39 -41.38
CA ASP A 212 6.96 20.07 -41.40
C ASP A 212 6.10 21.32 -41.08
N VAL A 213 4.96 21.15 -40.40
CA VAL A 213 4.02 22.25 -40.16
C VAL A 213 4.58 23.22 -39.13
N ILE A 214 5.32 22.74 -38.13
CA ILE A 214 6.03 23.56 -37.16
C ILE A 214 7.53 23.25 -37.22
N PRO A 215 8.36 24.13 -37.82
CA PRO A 215 9.77 23.84 -38.02
C PRO A 215 10.51 23.47 -36.73
N ASP A 216 11.25 22.35 -36.76
CA ASP A 216 12.16 21.86 -35.71
C ASP A 216 13.16 22.91 -35.21
N GLN A 217 13.46 23.91 -36.04
CA GLN A 217 14.32 25.04 -35.69
C GLN A 217 13.76 25.89 -34.52
N LEU A 218 12.48 25.75 -34.17
CA LEU A 218 11.88 26.35 -32.97
C LEU A 218 12.17 25.55 -31.68
N GLY A 219 12.99 24.49 -31.79
CA GLY A 219 13.38 23.60 -30.70
C GLY A 219 12.23 22.69 -30.30
N LEU A 220 12.02 22.48 -28.99
CA LEU A 220 11.02 21.54 -28.46
C LEU A 220 9.65 21.67 -29.12
N ILE A 221 9.21 22.90 -29.43
CA ILE A 221 7.89 23.22 -30.01
C ILE A 221 7.72 22.71 -31.43
N GLY A 222 8.81 22.48 -32.17
CA GLY A 222 8.75 21.85 -33.49
C GLY A 222 8.12 20.47 -33.42
N PHE A 223 8.41 19.69 -32.36
CA PHE A 223 7.86 18.34 -32.19
C PHE A 223 6.37 18.26 -31.83
N LEU A 224 5.62 19.36 -31.91
CA LEU A 224 4.21 19.37 -31.50
C LEU A 224 3.31 18.70 -32.54
N ASP A 225 3.54 18.95 -33.83
CA ASP A 225 2.88 18.25 -34.93
C ASP A 225 3.36 16.81 -35.08
N ASP A 226 4.64 16.52 -34.81
CA ASP A 226 5.14 15.14 -34.70
C ASP A 226 4.38 14.33 -33.65
N TYR A 227 4.19 14.90 -32.46
CA TYR A 227 3.41 14.28 -31.40
C TYR A 227 1.99 13.99 -31.88
N PHE A 228 1.34 14.98 -32.48
CA PHE A 228 -0.03 14.85 -32.98
C PHE A 228 -0.15 13.76 -34.04
N VAL A 229 0.76 13.71 -35.02
CA VAL A 229 0.74 12.72 -36.10
C VAL A 229 1.06 11.32 -35.59
N ALA A 230 2.06 11.18 -34.71
CA ALA A 230 2.38 9.88 -34.11
C ALA A 230 1.22 9.33 -33.27
N ASP A 231 0.58 10.17 -32.46
CA ASP A 231 -0.59 9.79 -31.65
C ASP A 231 -1.81 9.44 -32.52
N LEU A 232 -2.06 10.25 -33.57
CA LEU A 232 -3.11 9.97 -34.55
C LEU A 232 -2.88 8.60 -35.23
N ALA A 233 -1.66 8.33 -35.70
CA ALA A 233 -1.32 7.07 -36.36
C ALA A 233 -1.49 5.86 -35.44
N VAL A 234 -1.07 5.97 -34.17
CA VAL A 234 -1.31 4.92 -33.17
C VAL A 234 -2.80 4.70 -32.97
N SER A 235 -3.61 5.76 -32.84
CA SER A 235 -5.06 5.63 -32.65
C SER A 235 -5.78 4.97 -33.84
N LEU A 236 -5.27 5.16 -35.07
CA LEU A 236 -5.79 4.54 -36.28
C LEU A 236 -5.47 3.04 -36.36
N ILE A 237 -4.30 2.64 -35.85
CA ILE A 237 -3.83 1.24 -35.78
C ILE A 237 -4.50 0.51 -34.61
N GLU A 238 -4.56 1.14 -33.43
CA GLU A 238 -5.10 0.58 -32.18
C GLU A 238 -6.44 1.24 -31.81
N LYS A 239 -7.51 0.83 -32.50
CA LYS A 239 -8.86 1.41 -32.37
C LYS A 239 -9.50 1.31 -30.96
N ASN A 240 -8.91 0.55 -30.04
CA ASN A 240 -9.47 0.26 -28.71
C ASN A 240 -8.56 0.70 -27.55
N CYS A 241 -7.63 1.65 -27.78
CA CYS A 241 -6.78 2.15 -26.70
C CYS A 241 -7.63 2.82 -25.60
N PRO A 242 -7.45 2.48 -24.32
CA PRO A 242 -8.20 3.14 -23.26
C PRO A 242 -7.88 4.64 -23.20
N PRO A 243 -8.85 5.49 -22.80
CA PRO A 243 -8.73 6.95 -22.80
C PRO A 243 -7.92 7.46 -21.58
N TRP A 244 -6.71 6.94 -21.39
CA TRP A 244 -5.87 7.25 -20.23
C TRP A 244 -5.50 8.72 -20.13
N LEU A 245 -5.09 9.32 -21.25
CA LEU A 245 -4.72 10.73 -21.30
C LEU A 245 -5.91 11.64 -21.00
N ASP A 246 -7.11 11.32 -21.47
CA ASP A 246 -8.32 12.09 -21.15
C ASP A 246 -8.64 12.04 -19.65
N LEU A 247 -8.50 10.86 -19.02
CA LEU A 247 -8.69 10.72 -17.57
C LEU A 247 -7.63 11.50 -16.78
N ILE A 248 -6.37 11.42 -17.19
CA ILE A 248 -5.27 12.17 -16.56
C ILE A 248 -5.49 13.67 -16.73
N ASP A 249 -5.84 14.14 -17.94
CA ASP A 249 -6.12 15.54 -18.22
C ASP A 249 -7.30 16.06 -17.40
N ALA A 250 -8.39 15.29 -17.28
CA ALA A 250 -9.51 15.66 -16.42
C ALA A 250 -9.09 15.75 -14.94
N THR A 251 -8.20 14.86 -14.49
CA THR A 251 -7.68 14.84 -13.12
C THR A 251 -6.75 16.01 -12.84
N VAL A 252 -5.85 16.32 -13.75
CA VAL A 252 -4.94 17.48 -13.67
C VAL A 252 -5.71 18.79 -13.81
N ALA A 253 -6.77 18.83 -14.63
CA ALA A 253 -7.65 19.99 -14.72
C ALA A 253 -8.34 20.28 -13.38
N ALA A 254 -8.81 19.23 -12.69
CA ALA A 254 -9.39 19.34 -11.35
C ALA A 254 -8.33 19.71 -10.30
N TRP A 255 -7.14 19.09 -10.37
CA TRP A 255 -6.03 19.25 -9.43
C TRP A 255 -4.74 19.69 -10.15
N PRO A 256 -4.62 20.99 -10.50
CA PRO A 256 -3.48 21.49 -11.28
C PRO A 256 -2.12 21.29 -10.62
N PHE A 257 -2.09 21.15 -9.30
CA PHE A 257 -0.85 20.89 -8.56
C PHE A 257 -0.21 19.54 -8.88
N LEU A 258 -0.96 18.56 -9.40
CA LEU A 258 -0.41 17.24 -9.76
C LEU A 258 0.71 17.33 -10.79
N ASN A 259 0.59 18.30 -11.69
CA ASN A 259 1.61 18.65 -12.68
C ASN A 259 2.92 19.14 -12.05
N MET A 260 2.93 19.51 -10.77
CA MET A 260 4.09 20.01 -10.06
C MET A 260 4.65 19.00 -9.07
N VAL A 261 3.97 17.87 -8.82
CA VAL A 261 4.43 16.87 -7.86
C VAL A 261 5.67 16.16 -8.40
N VAL A 262 6.76 16.26 -7.65
CA VAL A 262 8.01 15.53 -7.90
C VAL A 262 8.34 14.75 -6.64
N PHE A 263 8.36 13.42 -6.74
CA PHE A 263 8.79 12.54 -5.65
C PHE A 263 10.26 12.24 -5.77
N GLU A 264 10.97 12.45 -4.67
CA GLU A 264 12.36 12.08 -4.48
C GLU A 264 12.40 10.93 -3.47
N ASP A 265 13.00 9.81 -3.87
CA ASP A 265 13.03 8.59 -3.05
C ASP A 265 14.44 7.95 -2.95
N GLY A 266 15.48 8.71 -3.29
CA GLY A 266 16.90 8.33 -3.07
C GLY A 266 17.82 8.46 -4.29
N ARG A 267 17.30 8.60 -5.51
CA ARG A 267 18.08 8.74 -6.75
C ARG A 267 17.56 9.86 -7.68
N GLY A 268 17.34 11.04 -7.13
CA GLY A 268 16.81 12.20 -7.86
C GLY A 268 15.29 12.21 -7.94
N GLY A 269 14.71 13.38 -8.20
CA GLY A 269 13.26 13.57 -8.26
C GLY A 269 12.65 13.07 -9.57
N ALA A 270 11.48 12.45 -9.49
CA ALA A 270 10.69 12.03 -10.64
C ALA A 270 9.29 12.64 -10.58
N PRO A 271 8.72 13.09 -11.72
CA PRO A 271 7.30 13.44 -11.77
C PRO A 271 6.44 12.19 -11.48
N LEU A 272 5.17 12.40 -11.16
CA LEU A 272 4.22 11.29 -11.03
C LEU A 272 4.10 10.53 -12.35
N SER A 273 4.16 9.19 -12.27
CA SER A 273 3.90 8.31 -13.42
C SER A 273 2.44 8.39 -13.87
N GLU A 274 2.15 7.98 -15.11
CA GLU A 274 0.77 7.84 -15.58
C GLU A 274 -0.03 6.86 -14.69
N PHE A 275 0.62 5.82 -14.14
CA PHE A 275 0.00 4.88 -13.21
C PHE A 275 -0.45 5.55 -11.91
N LEU A 276 0.39 6.38 -11.28
CA LEU A 276 0.01 7.11 -10.07
C LEU A 276 -1.08 8.17 -10.37
N LEU A 277 -0.99 8.86 -11.51
CA LEU A 277 -1.99 9.85 -11.91
C LEU A 277 -3.38 9.21 -12.13
N VAL A 278 -3.45 8.06 -12.81
CA VAL A 278 -4.70 7.32 -13.01
C VAL A 278 -5.28 6.82 -11.68
N ASN A 279 -4.46 6.24 -10.80
CA ASN A 279 -4.96 5.80 -9.48
C ASN A 279 -5.40 7.00 -8.62
N THR A 280 -4.76 8.16 -8.75
CA THR A 280 -5.15 9.40 -8.07
C THR A 280 -6.53 9.87 -8.49
N ALA A 281 -6.93 9.67 -9.75
CA ALA A 281 -8.26 10.00 -10.25
C ALA A 281 -9.38 9.33 -9.43
N LEU A 282 -9.15 8.13 -8.87
CA LEU A 282 -10.13 7.42 -8.01
C LEU A 282 -10.42 8.16 -6.69
N THR A 283 -9.49 9.00 -6.26
CA THR A 283 -9.64 9.85 -5.07
C THR A 283 -10.22 11.22 -5.40
N CYS A 284 -10.22 11.64 -6.68
CA CYS A 284 -10.67 12.96 -7.11
C CYS A 284 -12.21 13.03 -7.20
N PRO A 285 -12.89 13.84 -6.37
CA PRO A 285 -14.34 13.99 -6.43
C PRO A 285 -14.84 14.62 -7.74
N ALA A 286 -14.09 15.55 -8.33
CA ALA A 286 -14.54 16.30 -9.50
C ALA A 286 -14.54 15.48 -10.80
N VAL A 287 -13.69 14.45 -10.87
CA VAL A 287 -13.60 13.55 -12.04
C VAL A 287 -14.50 12.33 -11.86
N ARG A 288 -14.74 11.93 -10.61
CA ARG A 288 -15.69 10.86 -10.30
C ARG A 288 -17.12 11.36 -10.44
N GLY A 289 -17.99 10.51 -10.98
CA GLY A 289 -19.42 10.81 -11.04
C GLY A 289 -20.05 10.90 -9.65
N ASP A 290 -21.16 11.65 -9.54
CA ASP A 290 -22.04 11.76 -8.35
C ASP A 290 -22.79 10.45 -8.03
N SER A 291 -22.14 9.29 -8.16
CA SER A 291 -22.80 8.03 -7.81
C SER A 291 -23.01 7.98 -6.29
N GLN A 292 -24.21 7.62 -5.86
CA GLN A 292 -24.56 7.30 -4.46
C GLN A 292 -23.73 6.13 -3.86
N GLN A 293 -22.69 5.67 -4.55
CA GLN A 293 -21.89 4.53 -4.18
C GLN A 293 -20.72 4.97 -3.31
N THR A 294 -20.78 4.55 -2.06
CA THR A 294 -19.82 4.86 -1.02
C THR A 294 -18.54 4.06 -1.14
N ILE A 295 -18.55 2.86 -1.77
CA ILE A 295 -17.41 1.92 -1.75
C ILE A 295 -16.89 1.61 -3.15
N THR A 296 -15.58 1.77 -3.34
CA THR A 296 -14.85 1.41 -4.57
C THR A 296 -13.72 0.45 -4.27
N TYR A 297 -13.63 -0.65 -5.00
CA TYR A 297 -12.52 -1.60 -4.92
C TYR A 297 -11.50 -1.32 -6.02
N LEU A 298 -10.24 -1.14 -5.63
CA LEU A 298 -9.08 -1.08 -6.50
C LEU A 298 -8.25 -2.36 -6.29
N ILE A 299 -8.25 -3.23 -7.30
CA ILE A 299 -7.52 -4.50 -7.30
C ILE A 299 -6.19 -4.29 -7.99
N LEU A 300 -5.11 -4.53 -7.24
CA LEU A 300 -3.73 -4.35 -7.66
C LEU A 300 -2.98 -5.68 -7.56
N PRO A 301 -1.90 -5.89 -8.33
CA PRO A 301 -1.01 -7.03 -8.09
C PRO A 301 -0.53 -7.07 -6.64
N ARG A 302 -0.13 -5.90 -6.11
CA ARG A 302 0.23 -5.67 -4.71
C ARG A 302 -0.22 -4.26 -4.29
N THR A 303 -0.56 -4.06 -3.02
CA THR A 303 -0.99 -2.74 -2.50
C THR A 303 0.19 -1.80 -2.24
N GLY A 304 1.26 -2.28 -1.60
CA GLY A 304 2.49 -1.52 -1.39
C GLY A 304 2.27 -0.17 -0.67
N PRO A 305 3.04 0.89 -1.00
CA PRO A 305 2.88 2.23 -0.40
C PRO A 305 1.68 3.02 -0.93
N LEU A 306 0.95 2.48 -1.93
CA LEU A 306 -0.09 3.21 -2.64
C LEU A 306 -1.20 3.78 -1.74
N PRO A 307 -1.71 3.08 -0.69
CA PRO A 307 -2.71 3.65 0.21
C PRO A 307 -2.30 4.99 0.82
N LEU A 308 -1.04 5.12 1.26
CA LEU A 308 -0.50 6.36 1.82
C LEU A 308 -0.34 7.43 0.74
N LEU A 309 0.22 7.06 -0.43
CA LEU A 309 0.46 8.02 -1.52
C LEU A 309 -0.85 8.63 -2.02
N LEU A 310 -1.90 7.81 -2.19
CA LEU A 310 -3.23 8.29 -2.53
C LEU A 310 -3.83 9.16 -1.42
N GLY A 311 -3.61 8.79 -0.15
CA GLY A 311 -4.03 9.61 0.99
C GLY A 311 -3.36 10.99 1.02
N PHE A 312 -2.05 11.03 0.74
CA PHE A 312 -1.28 12.26 0.61
C PHE A 312 -1.79 13.13 -0.54
N LEU A 313 -1.91 12.59 -1.76
CA LEU A 313 -2.36 13.32 -2.94
C LEU A 313 -3.79 13.85 -2.77
N ALA A 314 -4.70 13.05 -2.19
CA ALA A 314 -6.05 13.48 -1.86
C ALA A 314 -6.05 14.61 -0.82
N SER A 315 -5.17 14.58 0.18
CA SER A 315 -5.08 15.64 1.20
C SER A 315 -4.64 16.99 0.62
N LEU A 316 -3.81 16.99 -0.42
CA LEU A 316 -3.40 18.21 -1.12
C LEU A 316 -4.58 18.91 -1.79
N SER A 317 -5.61 18.17 -2.20
CA SER A 317 -6.83 18.76 -2.77
C SER A 317 -7.60 19.62 -1.78
N GLY A 318 -7.70 19.18 -0.52
CA GLY A 318 -8.33 19.95 0.55
C GLY A 318 -7.57 21.25 0.84
N LEU A 319 -6.23 21.18 0.84
CA LEU A 319 -5.36 22.34 0.99
C LEU A 319 -5.49 23.32 -0.19
N TRP A 320 -5.51 22.79 -1.41
CA TRP A 320 -5.70 23.58 -2.63
C TRP A 320 -7.05 24.30 -2.62
N LYS A 321 -8.14 23.57 -2.34
CA LYS A 321 -9.50 24.10 -2.28
C LYS A 321 -9.63 25.19 -1.22
N ALA A 322 -9.13 24.95 -0.01
CA ALA A 322 -9.16 25.91 1.07
C ALA A 322 -8.40 27.21 0.69
N ARG A 323 -7.30 27.11 -0.06
CA ARG A 323 -6.59 28.27 -0.59
C ARG A 323 -7.42 29.03 -1.63
N THR A 324 -8.06 28.35 -2.58
CA THR A 324 -8.82 28.99 -3.65
C THR A 324 -10.13 29.60 -3.18
N GLU A 325 -10.76 29.05 -2.15
CA GLU A 325 -12.08 29.49 -1.64
C GLU A 325 -12.00 30.52 -0.51
N SER A 326 -10.84 30.64 0.15
CA SER A 326 -10.71 31.55 1.29
C SER A 326 -10.62 33.02 0.85
N GLY A 327 -11.71 33.76 1.06
CA GLY A 327 -11.58 35.09 1.65
C GLY A 327 -10.96 34.95 3.04
N CYS A 328 -10.04 35.84 3.45
CA CYS A 328 -9.29 35.79 4.72
C CYS A 328 -10.17 35.54 5.97
N HIS A 329 -10.49 34.29 6.28
CA HIS A 329 -10.96 33.87 7.59
C HIS A 329 -9.74 33.63 8.46
N LEU A 330 -9.71 34.26 9.64
CA LEU A 330 -8.59 34.13 10.57
C LEU A 330 -8.63 32.72 11.20
N PRO A 331 -7.60 31.89 11.03
CA PRO A 331 -7.59 30.51 11.53
C PRO A 331 -7.37 30.40 13.06
N PHE A 332 -7.34 31.53 13.78
CA PHE A 332 -7.01 31.57 15.20
C PHE A 332 -8.04 32.36 16.00
N GLN A 333 -8.37 31.87 17.19
CA GLN A 333 -9.26 32.57 18.13
C GLN A 333 -8.45 33.40 19.16
N PRO A 334 -8.92 34.60 19.55
CA PRO A 334 -8.33 35.36 20.65
C PRO A 334 -8.20 34.51 21.92
N GLY A 335 -7.04 34.55 22.56
CA GLY A 335 -6.71 33.72 23.74
C GLY A 335 -6.03 32.39 23.41
N GLN A 336 -6.02 31.96 22.14
CA GLN A 336 -5.38 30.71 21.73
C GLN A 336 -3.86 30.79 21.85
N ARG A 337 -3.23 29.71 22.35
CA ARG A 337 -1.77 29.58 22.32
C ARG A 337 -1.32 29.23 20.91
N VAL A 338 -0.32 29.96 20.43
CA VAL A 338 0.27 29.76 19.11
C VAL A 338 1.78 29.64 19.23
N ARG A 339 2.35 28.72 18.45
CA ARG A 339 3.77 28.61 18.20
C ARG A 339 4.12 29.47 16.99
N VAL A 340 5.14 30.31 17.14
CA VAL A 340 5.63 31.23 16.12
C VAL A 340 7.02 30.78 15.70
N ASP A 341 7.25 30.64 14.38
CA ASP A 341 8.52 30.21 13.80
C ASP A 341 9.06 28.89 14.41
N GLY A 342 8.15 27.98 14.77
CA GLY A 342 8.49 26.68 15.37
C GLY A 342 9.09 26.73 16.79
N THR A 343 9.29 27.89 17.40
CA THR A 343 10.08 28.00 18.64
C THR A 343 9.47 28.88 19.72
N ALA A 344 8.93 30.05 19.36
CA ALA A 344 8.35 30.98 20.32
C ALA A 344 6.89 30.62 20.60
N ILE A 345 6.45 30.75 21.85
CA ILE A 345 5.05 30.53 22.24
C ILE A 345 4.43 31.87 22.64
N ARG A 346 3.27 32.20 22.06
CA ARG A 346 2.52 33.45 22.27
C ARG A 346 1.03 33.17 22.44
N THR A 347 0.29 34.16 22.93
CA THR A 347 -1.17 34.17 22.87
C THR A 347 -1.62 35.01 21.69
N PHE A 348 -2.48 34.47 20.83
CA PHE A 348 -3.11 35.26 19.78
C PHE A 348 -4.15 36.20 20.38
N VAL A 349 -4.10 37.49 20.06
CA VAL A 349 -4.96 38.53 20.66
C VAL A 349 -6.14 38.90 19.75
N GLY A 350 -6.03 38.63 18.45
CA GLY A 350 -7.00 39.06 17.43
C GLY A 350 -6.39 40.05 16.44
N CYS A 351 -7.23 40.59 15.56
CA CYS A 351 -6.83 41.50 14.49
C CYS A 351 -7.37 42.92 14.69
N ARG A 352 -6.64 43.90 14.17
CA ARG A 352 -7.06 45.31 14.11
C ARG A 352 -6.64 45.92 12.77
N SER A 353 -7.36 46.94 12.32
CA SER A 353 -6.96 47.73 11.15
C SER A 353 -6.18 48.97 11.62
N ASP A 354 -5.03 49.24 11.00
CA ASP A 354 -4.19 50.41 11.27
C ASP A 354 -3.66 50.96 9.94
N ASN A 355 -3.96 52.23 9.61
CA ASN A 355 -3.61 52.89 8.34
C ASN A 355 -3.98 52.09 7.06
N GLY A 356 -5.16 51.45 7.05
CA GLY A 356 -5.62 50.65 5.92
C GLY A 356 -4.94 49.29 5.77
N ARG A 357 -4.06 48.91 6.72
CA ARG A 357 -3.44 47.58 6.79
C ARG A 357 -4.02 46.79 7.96
N THR A 358 -4.37 45.54 7.74
CA THR A 358 -4.79 44.64 8.82
C THR A 358 -3.55 44.09 9.54
N LEU A 359 -3.56 44.15 10.87
CA LEU A 359 -2.53 43.63 11.75
C LEU A 359 -3.14 42.59 12.70
N PHE A 360 -2.35 41.63 13.18
CA PHE A 360 -2.71 40.71 14.26
C PHE A 360 -1.78 40.86 15.47
N GLY A 361 -2.31 40.62 16.68
CA GLY A 361 -1.58 40.80 17.93
C GLY A 361 -1.10 39.48 18.54
N LEU A 362 0.13 39.46 19.03
CA LEU A 362 0.73 38.36 19.79
C LEU A 362 1.15 38.83 21.18
N GLU A 363 0.51 38.29 22.21
CA GLU A 363 0.84 38.61 23.60
C GLU A 363 1.92 37.67 24.15
N ARG A 364 2.82 38.26 24.94
CA ARG A 364 3.77 37.57 25.80
C ARG A 364 3.58 38.04 27.24
N VAL A 365 3.58 37.08 28.17
CA VAL A 365 3.54 37.32 29.61
C VAL A 365 4.90 36.95 30.20
N ARG A 366 5.54 37.86 30.94
CA ARG A 366 6.75 37.59 31.72
C ARG A 366 6.49 37.86 33.20
N ARG A 367 7.04 37.04 34.09
CA ARG A 367 7.07 37.31 35.54
C ARG A 367 8.41 37.95 35.88
N GLU A 368 8.38 39.13 36.49
CA GLU A 368 9.57 39.81 37.00
C GLU A 368 9.24 40.40 38.38
N LYS A 369 10.00 40.01 39.42
CA LYS A 369 9.87 40.51 40.81
C LYS A 369 8.41 40.58 41.32
N ASP A 370 7.68 39.46 41.27
CA ASP A 370 6.26 39.32 41.67
C ASP A 370 5.24 40.15 40.87
N GLN A 371 5.62 40.76 39.75
CA GLN A 371 4.70 41.42 38.82
C GLN A 371 4.63 40.69 37.47
N GLN A 372 3.41 40.52 36.94
CA GLN A 372 3.19 40.03 35.57
C GLN A 372 3.24 41.20 34.59
N LEU A 373 4.26 41.24 33.75
CA LEU A 373 4.38 42.18 32.64
C LEU A 373 3.82 41.55 31.36
N ARG A 374 2.89 42.25 30.71
CA ARG A 374 2.29 41.83 29.44
C ARG A 374 2.77 42.75 28.33
N SER A 375 3.25 42.16 27.24
CA SER A 375 3.65 42.89 26.03
C SER A 375 2.94 42.29 24.82
N ILE A 376 2.31 43.14 24.00
CA ILE A 376 1.66 42.73 22.75
C ILE A 376 2.46 43.26 21.57
N GLU A 377 2.84 42.36 20.68
CA GLU A 377 3.52 42.66 19.42
C GLU A 377 2.49 42.57 18.28
N TRP A 378 2.33 43.64 17.50
CA TRP A 378 1.40 43.70 16.37
C TRP A 378 2.13 43.49 15.05
N LEU A 379 1.74 42.46 14.30
CA LEU A 379 2.36 42.04 13.05
C LEU A 379 1.37 42.19 11.88
N PRO A 380 1.84 42.53 10.67
CA PRO A 380 1.05 42.52 9.44
C PRO A 380 0.29 41.21 9.19
N ILE A 381 -0.94 41.27 8.69
CA ILE A 381 -1.80 40.08 8.48
C ILE A 381 -1.20 39.05 7.51
N ASP A 382 -0.41 39.51 6.55
CA ASP A 382 0.35 38.65 5.64
C ASP A 382 1.36 37.76 6.36
N GLN A 383 1.70 38.03 7.64
CA GLN A 383 2.57 37.21 8.49
C GLN A 383 1.82 36.17 9.33
N ILE A 384 0.50 36.04 9.18
CA ILE A 384 -0.29 35.10 9.97
C ILE A 384 0.14 33.64 9.76
N HIS A 385 0.77 33.35 8.63
CA HIS A 385 1.32 32.04 8.28
C HIS A 385 2.43 31.54 9.20
N ARG A 386 3.03 32.42 10.00
CA ARG A 386 4.08 32.06 10.96
C ARG A 386 3.52 31.36 12.20
N LEU A 387 2.21 31.36 12.36
CA LEU A 387 1.51 30.84 13.53
C LEU A 387 1.07 29.40 13.29
N VAL A 388 1.23 28.57 14.31
CA VAL A 388 0.70 27.21 14.38
C VAL A 388 0.03 27.04 15.74
N PRO A 389 -1.12 26.35 15.85
CA PRO A 389 -1.74 26.05 17.14
C PRO A 389 -0.78 25.35 18.12
N GLU A 390 -0.87 25.70 19.40
CA GLU A 390 -0.04 25.13 20.48
C GLU A 390 -0.90 24.78 21.71
N ASN A 391 -0.42 23.86 22.54
CA ASN A 391 -1.09 23.48 23.79
C ASN A 391 -1.31 24.71 24.70
N SER A 392 -2.56 24.90 25.13
CA SER A 392 -3.01 26.01 25.97
C SER A 392 -2.25 26.13 27.30
N GLN A 393 -1.77 25.00 27.85
CA GLN A 393 -1.05 24.94 29.12
C GLN A 393 0.42 25.41 29.03
N ARG A 394 0.98 25.62 27.83
CA ARG A 394 2.37 26.08 27.72
C ARG A 394 2.49 27.58 28.01
N ASP A 395 3.51 27.93 28.79
CA ASP A 395 3.86 29.32 29.07
C ASP A 395 4.43 30.04 27.84
N THR A 396 4.13 31.35 27.72
CA THR A 396 4.72 32.17 26.65
C THR A 396 6.22 32.27 26.82
N ARG A 397 6.99 31.90 25.80
CA ARG A 397 8.46 31.84 25.85
C ARG A 397 9.11 32.03 24.48
N GLY A 398 10.42 32.10 24.43
CA GLY A 398 11.18 32.26 23.19
C GLY A 398 11.15 33.68 22.59
N ARG A 399 12.02 33.93 21.63
CA ARG A 399 12.10 35.18 20.85
C ARG A 399 11.47 34.94 19.49
N ILE A 400 10.64 35.87 19.01
CA ILE A 400 10.14 35.84 17.63
C ILE A 400 11.29 36.30 16.73
N SER A 401 11.55 35.58 15.65
CA SER A 401 12.62 35.95 14.73
C SER A 401 12.26 37.27 14.02
N PRO A 402 13.19 38.23 13.90
CA PRO A 402 12.94 39.46 13.14
C PRO A 402 12.62 39.14 11.68
N GLN A 403 11.86 40.00 11.02
CA GLN A 403 11.38 39.79 9.64
C GLN A 403 12.53 39.62 8.62
N SER A 404 13.71 40.19 8.90
CA SER A 404 14.94 39.98 8.12
C SER A 404 15.37 38.51 8.08
N ASP A 405 15.16 37.77 9.18
CA ASP A 405 15.58 36.37 9.30
C ASP A 405 14.58 35.46 8.56
N TYR A 406 13.30 35.84 8.49
CA TYR A 406 12.29 35.15 7.70
C TYR A 406 12.53 35.30 6.18
N GLY A 407 13.00 36.47 5.73
CA GLY A 407 13.40 36.67 4.34
C GLY A 407 14.48 35.69 3.86
N ASN A 408 15.30 35.18 4.78
CA ASN A 408 16.34 34.19 4.52
C ASN A 408 15.87 32.73 4.68
N GLN A 409 14.63 32.49 5.11
CA GLN A 409 14.09 31.13 5.21
C GLN A 409 13.80 30.57 3.80
N PRO A 410 14.10 29.28 3.57
CA PRO A 410 13.79 28.62 2.31
C PRO A 410 12.27 28.46 2.14
N LEU A 411 11.84 28.45 0.88
CA LEU A 411 10.48 28.05 0.51
C LEU A 411 10.19 26.64 1.00
N GLN A 412 8.92 26.41 1.34
CA GLN A 412 8.43 25.11 1.74
C GLN A 412 7.86 24.36 0.54
N ALA A 413 7.72 23.04 0.64
CA ALA A 413 7.26 22.21 -0.48
C ALA A 413 5.91 22.67 -1.06
N LEU A 414 4.97 23.11 -0.21
CA LEU A 414 3.68 23.63 -0.66
C LEU A 414 3.80 24.97 -1.42
N ASP A 415 4.82 25.79 -1.13
CA ASP A 415 5.07 27.05 -1.86
C ASP A 415 5.47 26.76 -3.31
N TYR A 416 6.34 25.77 -3.51
CA TYR A 416 6.73 25.30 -4.84
C TYR A 416 5.56 24.61 -5.55
N LEU A 417 4.87 23.71 -4.85
CA LEU A 417 3.79 22.90 -5.42
C LEU A 417 2.65 23.77 -5.95
N PHE A 418 2.27 24.80 -5.20
CA PHE A 418 1.15 25.66 -5.54
C PHE A 418 1.58 26.99 -6.19
N LEU A 419 2.86 27.14 -6.56
CA LEU A 419 3.43 28.30 -7.25
C LEU A 419 2.98 29.64 -6.64
N SER A 420 3.03 29.70 -5.31
CA SER A 420 2.42 30.80 -4.57
C SER A 420 3.33 32.03 -4.49
N ALA A 421 2.78 33.21 -4.80
CA ALA A 421 3.43 34.49 -4.54
C ALA A 421 3.62 34.76 -3.03
N GLU A 422 2.71 34.24 -2.20
CA GLU A 422 2.72 34.35 -0.74
C GLU A 422 3.01 33.00 -0.06
N PRO A 423 3.52 32.95 1.18
CA PRO A 423 3.74 31.68 1.87
C PRO A 423 2.44 30.91 2.10
N VAL A 424 2.43 29.61 1.82
CA VAL A 424 1.23 28.77 1.97
C VAL A 424 1.00 28.40 3.44
N THR A 425 -0.19 28.69 3.96
CA THR A 425 -0.67 28.25 5.28
C THR A 425 -1.54 27.02 5.18
N ILE A 426 -1.46 26.18 6.21
CA ILE A 426 -2.36 25.04 6.37
C ILE A 426 -3.50 25.46 7.33
N PRO A 427 -4.75 25.54 6.84
CA PRO A 427 -5.90 25.85 7.67
C PRO A 427 -6.16 24.74 8.71
N THR A 428 -6.84 25.08 9.81
CA THR A 428 -7.14 24.14 10.89
C THR A 428 -8.35 23.24 10.62
N ASP A 429 -9.15 23.60 9.61
CA ASP A 429 -10.44 23.01 9.24
C ASP A 429 -10.36 22.20 7.93
N VAL A 430 -9.16 21.87 7.47
CA VAL A 430 -8.98 21.03 6.28
C VAL A 430 -9.54 19.63 6.57
N PRO A 431 -10.43 19.10 5.70
CA PRO A 431 -10.95 17.75 5.87
C PRO A 431 -9.83 16.71 5.93
N GLN A 432 -9.99 15.72 6.81
CA GLN A 432 -9.02 14.64 7.00
C GLN A 432 -9.22 13.53 5.99
N ILE A 433 -8.11 12.90 5.61
CA ILE A 433 -8.08 11.64 4.88
C ILE A 433 -7.64 10.54 5.87
N VAL A 434 -8.50 9.54 6.06
CA VAL A 434 -8.20 8.40 6.92
C VAL A 434 -7.62 7.27 6.08
N VAL A 435 -6.47 6.75 6.47
CA VAL A 435 -5.80 5.64 5.76
C VAL A 435 -5.69 4.44 6.70
N SER A 436 -6.45 3.39 6.41
CA SER A 436 -6.42 2.12 7.15
C SER A 436 -5.39 1.18 6.55
N SER A 437 -4.13 1.27 6.99
CA SER A 437 -2.98 0.51 6.45
C SER A 437 -1.88 0.30 7.51
N PRO A 438 -0.98 -0.70 7.37
CA PRO A 438 0.06 -0.96 8.35
C PRO A 438 0.92 0.28 8.67
N LEU A 439 1.05 0.57 9.97
CA LEU A 439 1.70 1.80 10.45
C LEU A 439 3.17 1.89 10.04
N LYS A 440 3.91 0.78 10.14
CA LYS A 440 5.35 0.73 9.81
C LYS A 440 5.60 1.13 8.36
N THR A 441 4.94 0.46 7.42
CA THR A 441 5.04 0.73 5.99
C THR A 441 4.66 2.17 5.65
N CYS A 442 3.59 2.71 6.26
CA CYS A 442 3.19 4.09 6.03
C CYS A 442 4.22 5.09 6.56
N LYS A 443 4.72 4.90 7.78
CA LYS A 443 5.71 5.80 8.38
C LYS A 443 7.03 5.79 7.61
N GLU A 444 7.55 4.60 7.28
CA GLU A 444 8.78 4.44 6.50
C GLU A 444 8.66 5.10 5.13
N THR A 445 7.53 4.92 4.43
CA THR A 445 7.29 5.59 3.14
C THR A 445 7.23 7.11 3.29
N ALA A 446 6.55 7.62 4.32
CA ALA A 446 6.41 9.05 4.54
C ALA A 446 7.73 9.73 4.94
N GLU A 447 8.65 8.98 5.55
CA GLU A 447 10.00 9.43 5.91
C GLU A 447 11.00 9.32 4.74
N ALA A 448 10.85 8.30 3.90
CA ALA A 448 11.74 8.01 2.78
C ALA A 448 11.44 8.84 1.52
N VAL A 449 10.18 9.28 1.33
CA VAL A 449 9.78 10.09 0.19
C VAL A 449 9.82 11.58 0.55
N SER A 450 10.45 12.39 -0.30
CA SER A 450 10.41 13.85 -0.23
C SER A 450 9.71 14.50 -1.42
N LEU A 451 9.10 15.66 -1.15
CA LEU A 451 8.57 16.60 -2.11
C LEU A 451 9.46 17.84 -2.06
N PHE A 452 10.19 18.13 -3.14
CA PHE A 452 11.13 19.26 -3.22
C PHE A 452 12.15 19.30 -2.05
N GLY A 453 12.81 18.17 -1.77
CA GLY A 453 13.77 18.04 -0.67
C GLY A 453 13.17 18.00 0.74
N GLN A 454 11.85 18.10 0.89
CA GLN A 454 11.16 18.05 2.18
C GLN A 454 10.37 16.74 2.31
N ARG A 455 10.62 15.96 3.36
CA ARG A 455 9.91 14.68 3.61
C ARG A 455 8.39 14.88 3.65
N LEU A 456 7.63 13.89 3.22
CA LEU A 456 6.16 13.98 3.20
C LEU A 456 5.58 14.33 4.59
N ILE A 457 6.12 13.73 5.66
CA ILE A 457 5.71 14.03 7.05
C ILE A 457 5.93 15.48 7.47
N ASP A 458 6.83 16.19 6.80
CA ASP A 458 7.14 17.59 7.08
C ASP A 458 6.39 18.51 6.11
N ALA A 459 5.91 18.02 4.96
CA ALA A 459 5.20 18.78 3.93
C ALA A 459 3.73 19.02 4.30
N VAL A 460 3.04 18.01 4.84
CA VAL A 460 1.66 18.11 5.33
C VAL A 460 1.50 17.47 6.72
N PRO A 461 0.53 17.89 7.54
CA PRO A 461 0.29 17.31 8.86
C PRO A 461 -0.12 15.83 8.74
N MET A 462 0.79 14.93 9.11
CA MET A 462 0.52 13.49 9.16
C MET A 462 0.62 12.95 10.57
N GLY A 463 -0.14 11.90 10.86
CA GLY A 463 -0.08 11.23 12.15
C GLY A 463 -0.80 9.89 12.15
N TYR A 464 -0.87 9.28 13.32
CA TYR A 464 -1.50 7.99 13.51
C TYR A 464 -2.38 7.97 14.75
N LEU A 465 -3.35 7.07 14.77
CA LEU A 465 -4.18 6.80 15.93
C LEU A 465 -3.54 5.70 16.78
N THR A 466 -3.23 6.01 18.03
CA THR A 466 -2.72 5.03 18.99
C THR A 466 -3.83 4.04 19.40
N PRO A 467 -3.47 2.87 19.98
CA PRO A 467 -4.46 1.97 20.55
C PRO A 467 -5.31 2.58 21.67
N GLY A 468 -4.80 3.62 22.33
CA GLY A 468 -5.53 4.41 23.31
C GLY A 468 -6.42 5.50 22.70
N GLY A 469 -6.46 5.63 21.38
CA GLY A 469 -7.20 6.64 20.61
C GLY A 469 -6.72 8.07 20.75
N GLU A 470 -5.49 8.24 21.23
CA GLU A 470 -4.77 9.51 21.12
C GLU A 470 -4.22 9.63 19.69
N ILE A 471 -4.37 10.81 19.09
CA ILE A 471 -3.78 11.13 17.78
C ILE A 471 -2.35 11.63 18.02
N CYS A 472 -1.38 10.93 17.42
CA CYS A 472 0.03 11.26 17.52
C CYS A 472 0.56 11.76 16.17
N PRO A 473 1.05 13.02 16.08
CA PRO A 473 1.66 13.52 14.86
C PRO A 473 3.03 12.86 14.61
N TRP A 474 3.38 12.66 13.34
CA TRP A 474 4.70 12.17 12.97
C TRP A 474 5.77 13.27 12.94
N SER A 475 5.36 14.53 12.69
CA SER A 475 6.26 15.69 12.73
C SER A 475 5.82 16.69 13.78
N SER A 476 6.80 17.22 14.53
CA SER A 476 6.57 18.28 15.52
C SER A 476 6.34 19.66 14.89
N ARG A 477 6.59 19.79 13.58
CA ARG A 477 6.50 21.02 12.80
C ARG A 477 5.10 21.66 12.84
N PHE A 478 4.06 20.83 12.86
CA PHE A 478 2.67 21.27 12.83
C PHE A 478 2.05 21.43 14.23
N GLY A 479 2.85 21.40 15.30
CA GLY A 479 2.35 21.63 16.66
C GLY A 479 1.30 20.59 17.08
N ILE A 480 0.15 21.06 17.57
CA ILE A 480 -1.01 20.22 17.92
C ILE A 480 -2.09 20.22 16.82
N SER A 481 -1.78 20.70 15.61
CA SER A 481 -2.72 20.70 14.51
C SER A 481 -3.21 19.28 14.20
N ARG A 482 -4.50 19.17 13.88
CA ARG A 482 -5.08 17.90 13.43
C ARG A 482 -4.36 17.44 12.15
N PRO A 483 -3.99 16.15 12.04
CA PRO A 483 -3.41 15.62 10.81
C PRO A 483 -4.40 15.74 9.64
N THR A 484 -3.93 16.14 8.47
CA THR A 484 -4.68 16.05 7.21
C THR A 484 -4.69 14.62 6.68
N VAL A 485 -3.66 13.83 7.00
CA VAL A 485 -3.61 12.38 6.76
C VAL A 485 -3.47 11.65 8.10
N LEU A 486 -4.46 10.83 8.45
CA LEU A 486 -4.48 10.05 9.67
C LEU A 486 -4.39 8.55 9.35
N VAL A 487 -3.32 7.89 9.78
CA VAL A 487 -3.14 6.45 9.61
C VAL A 487 -3.71 5.68 10.80
N ILE A 488 -4.59 4.73 10.54
CA ILE A 488 -5.20 3.87 11.55
C ILE A 488 -4.97 2.42 11.14
N PRO A 489 -4.10 1.65 11.82
CA PRO A 489 -3.72 0.33 11.33
C PRO A 489 -4.91 -0.65 11.26
N ASP A 490 -5.85 -0.53 12.19
CA ASP A 490 -7.00 -1.43 12.36
C ASP A 490 -8.28 -0.83 11.77
N LEU A 491 -8.93 -1.57 10.86
CA LEU A 491 -10.14 -1.09 10.18
C LEU A 491 -11.34 -0.89 11.12
N ASP A 492 -11.51 -1.70 12.17
CA ASP A 492 -12.62 -1.53 13.12
C ASP A 492 -12.47 -0.24 13.91
N ARG A 493 -11.25 0.11 14.32
CA ARG A 493 -10.93 1.41 14.91
C ARG A 493 -11.10 2.56 13.92
N ALA A 494 -10.76 2.34 12.65
CA ALA A 494 -11.02 3.34 11.62
C ALA A 494 -12.53 3.58 11.48
N CYS A 495 -13.36 2.53 11.54
CA CYS A 495 -14.82 2.68 11.57
C CYS A 495 -15.28 3.50 12.78
N GLU A 496 -14.80 3.16 13.99
CA GLU A 496 -15.15 3.90 15.22
C GLU A 496 -14.76 5.38 15.13
N TYR A 497 -13.59 5.68 14.56
CA TYR A 497 -13.13 7.06 14.37
C TYR A 497 -13.99 7.82 13.36
N VAL A 498 -14.25 7.22 12.19
CA VAL A 498 -15.05 7.84 11.12
C VAL A 498 -16.51 8.05 11.57
N GLU A 499 -17.06 7.16 12.40
CA GLU A 499 -18.38 7.38 13.00
C GLU A 499 -18.42 8.57 13.97
N GLY A 500 -17.35 8.78 14.73
CA GLY A 500 -17.24 9.88 15.68
C GLY A 500 -17.02 11.24 15.01
N GLU A 501 -16.16 11.29 13.99
CA GLU A 501 -15.66 12.52 13.35
C GLU A 501 -16.15 12.69 11.89
N GLY A 502 -17.17 11.93 11.45
CA GLY A 502 -17.50 11.71 10.04
C GLY A 502 -17.68 12.94 9.15
N GLU A 503 -18.19 14.07 9.67
CA GLU A 503 -18.30 15.33 8.90
C GLU A 503 -16.95 15.94 8.53
N GLN A 504 -15.88 15.57 9.25
CA GLN A 504 -14.52 16.05 9.02
C GLN A 504 -13.69 15.10 8.17
N VAL A 505 -14.18 13.90 7.84
CA VAL A 505 -13.47 12.90 7.05
C VAL A 505 -13.94 12.98 5.60
N ALA A 506 -13.08 13.43 4.69
CA ALA A 506 -13.45 13.54 3.27
C ALA A 506 -13.35 12.21 2.51
N LEU A 507 -12.43 11.33 2.92
CA LEU A 507 -12.18 10.05 2.27
C LEU A 507 -11.56 9.06 3.26
N THR A 508 -12.01 7.81 3.20
CA THR A 508 -11.39 6.68 3.89
C THR A 508 -10.73 5.77 2.85
N ILE A 509 -9.44 5.55 2.97
CA ILE A 509 -8.67 4.63 2.12
C ILE A 509 -8.37 3.39 2.95
N VAL A 510 -8.73 2.21 2.48
CA VAL A 510 -8.55 0.95 3.21
C VAL A 510 -7.62 0.04 2.44
N ASP A 511 -6.47 -0.29 3.03
CA ASP A 511 -5.68 -1.43 2.61
C ASP A 511 -6.33 -2.70 3.16
N ALA A 512 -7.06 -3.42 2.33
CA ALA A 512 -7.79 -4.65 2.67
C ALA A 512 -6.93 -5.91 2.56
N THR A 513 -5.61 -5.75 2.69
CA THR A 513 -4.68 -6.87 2.84
C THR A 513 -4.33 -7.07 4.32
N GLY A 514 -3.45 -8.02 4.63
CA GLY A 514 -2.93 -8.13 6.00
C GLY A 514 -4.00 -8.45 7.04
N GLN A 515 -3.99 -7.68 8.12
CA GLN A 515 -4.95 -7.69 9.22
C GLN A 515 -6.35 -7.16 8.87
N ASN A 516 -6.45 -6.38 7.80
CA ASN A 516 -7.71 -5.79 7.34
C ASN A 516 -8.41 -6.66 6.29
N ALA A 517 -7.77 -7.76 5.88
CA ALA A 517 -8.35 -8.74 4.95
C ALA A 517 -9.62 -9.37 5.53
N ARG A 518 -10.61 -9.60 4.66
CA ARG A 518 -11.88 -10.29 4.97
C ARG A 518 -12.77 -9.58 6.03
N ARG A 519 -12.49 -8.32 6.38
CA ARG A 519 -13.33 -7.49 7.27
C ARG A 519 -14.53 -6.87 6.55
N ALA A 520 -15.31 -7.69 5.84
CA ALA A 520 -16.46 -7.23 5.06
C ALA A 520 -17.51 -6.49 5.92
N ALA A 521 -17.75 -6.96 7.16
CA ALA A 521 -18.68 -6.29 8.08
C ALA A 521 -18.28 -4.84 8.40
N SER A 522 -16.99 -4.56 8.53
CA SER A 522 -16.46 -3.22 8.80
C SER A 522 -16.58 -2.32 7.56
N LEU A 523 -16.40 -2.88 6.36
CA LEU A 523 -16.65 -2.15 5.10
C LEU A 523 -18.14 -1.81 4.92
N VAL A 524 -19.04 -2.77 5.18
CA VAL A 524 -20.50 -2.54 5.18
C VAL A 524 -20.88 -1.46 6.18
N ARG A 525 -20.26 -1.46 7.37
CA ARG A 525 -20.45 -0.44 8.41
C ARG A 525 -20.08 0.95 7.89
N LEU A 526 -18.91 1.12 7.27
CA LEU A 526 -18.51 2.39 6.64
C LEU A 526 -19.47 2.82 5.52
N GLY A 527 -19.94 1.88 4.71
CA GLY A 527 -20.95 2.15 3.68
C GLY A 527 -22.26 2.66 4.26
N SER A 528 -22.73 2.06 5.37
CA SER A 528 -24.00 2.40 6.03
C SER A 528 -24.06 3.81 6.62
N ILE A 529 -22.90 4.37 6.99
CA ILE A 529 -22.78 5.73 7.53
C ILE A 529 -22.54 6.79 6.44
N GLY A 530 -22.54 6.39 5.16
CA GLY A 530 -22.36 7.30 4.04
C GLY A 530 -20.90 7.71 3.80
N ALA A 531 -19.92 7.04 4.42
CA ALA A 531 -18.51 7.39 4.25
C ALA A 531 -18.05 7.05 2.83
N ARG A 532 -17.24 7.92 2.21
CA ARG A 532 -16.59 7.59 0.94
C ARG A 532 -15.37 6.72 1.21
N VAL A 533 -15.35 5.52 0.62
CA VAL A 533 -14.36 4.48 0.86
C VAL A 533 -13.70 4.03 -0.45
N LEU A 534 -12.38 4.08 -0.48
CA LEU A 534 -11.55 3.43 -1.51
C LEU A 534 -10.82 2.24 -0.89
N VAL A 535 -11.19 1.03 -1.29
CA VAL A 535 -10.63 -0.22 -0.81
C VAL A 535 -9.56 -0.71 -1.78
N LEU A 536 -8.31 -0.76 -1.36
CA LEU A 536 -7.20 -1.33 -2.09
C LEU A 536 -7.02 -2.78 -1.65
N THR A 537 -6.98 -3.72 -2.58
CA THR A 537 -6.76 -5.14 -2.29
C THR A 537 -5.76 -5.74 -3.25
N SER A 538 -5.03 -6.76 -2.78
CA SER A 538 -4.12 -7.52 -3.63
C SER A 538 -4.89 -8.49 -4.52
N GLN A 539 -4.31 -8.85 -5.65
CA GLN A 539 -4.90 -9.85 -6.55
C GLN A 539 -5.04 -11.21 -5.84
N ALA A 540 -4.12 -11.56 -4.95
CA ALA A 540 -4.20 -12.77 -4.12
C ALA A 540 -5.50 -12.78 -3.30
N ASP A 541 -5.72 -11.71 -2.52
CA ASP A 541 -6.85 -11.61 -1.60
C ASP A 541 -8.19 -11.53 -2.36
N ALA A 542 -8.20 -10.83 -3.50
CA ALA A 542 -9.37 -10.73 -4.39
C ALA A 542 -9.69 -12.03 -5.14
N ASP A 543 -8.71 -12.89 -5.40
CA ASP A 543 -8.93 -14.20 -6.03
C ASP A 543 -9.45 -15.24 -5.03
N GLU A 544 -9.07 -15.13 -3.74
CA GLU A 544 -9.57 -16.00 -2.68
C GLU A 544 -11.02 -15.69 -2.28
N SER A 545 -11.36 -14.39 -2.18
CA SER A 545 -12.67 -13.92 -1.74
C SER A 545 -13.46 -13.33 -2.89
N LEU A 546 -14.66 -13.87 -3.16
CA LEU A 546 -15.59 -13.22 -4.08
C LEU A 546 -16.10 -11.95 -3.41
N ILE A 547 -15.91 -10.80 -4.07
CA ILE A 547 -16.54 -9.55 -3.68
C ILE A 547 -18.03 -9.71 -4.01
N GLU A 548 -18.84 -10.16 -3.06
CA GLU A 548 -20.27 -10.45 -3.26
C GLU A 548 -21.16 -9.20 -3.18
N GLU A 549 -20.62 -8.05 -2.75
CA GLU A 549 -21.39 -6.82 -2.53
C GLU A 549 -21.86 -6.21 -3.87
N THR A 550 -23.18 -6.24 -4.09
CA THR A 550 -23.85 -5.81 -5.33
C THR A 550 -23.79 -4.31 -5.59
N ASP A 551 -23.53 -3.50 -4.55
CA ASP A 551 -23.55 -2.02 -4.64
C ASP A 551 -22.16 -1.39 -4.75
N SER A 552 -21.10 -2.20 -4.92
CA SER A 552 -19.72 -1.73 -5.06
C SER A 552 -19.28 -1.55 -6.51
N THR A 553 -18.33 -0.65 -6.76
CA THR A 553 -17.66 -0.50 -8.06
C THR A 553 -16.26 -1.10 -8.01
N ILE A 554 -15.87 -1.85 -9.05
CA ILE A 554 -14.57 -2.52 -9.12
C ILE A 554 -13.72 -1.89 -10.23
N TRP A 555 -12.46 -1.60 -9.90
CA TRP A 555 -11.38 -1.31 -10.82
C TRP A 555 -10.29 -2.37 -10.64
N GLU A 556 -9.96 -3.10 -11.70
CA GLU A 556 -8.88 -4.09 -11.70
C GLU A 556 -7.86 -3.70 -12.78
N TRP A 557 -6.57 -3.71 -12.41
CA TRP A 557 -5.47 -3.51 -13.33
C TRP A 557 -5.14 -4.81 -14.06
N THR A 558 -5.10 -4.77 -15.39
CA THR A 558 -4.64 -5.88 -16.23
C THR A 558 -3.24 -5.62 -16.79
N LYS A 559 -2.63 -6.65 -17.37
CA LYS A 559 -1.36 -6.51 -18.07
C LYS A 559 -1.48 -5.52 -19.24
N GLU A 560 -2.52 -5.66 -20.07
CA GLU A 560 -2.77 -4.77 -21.21
C GLU A 560 -2.91 -3.30 -20.78
N ASP A 561 -3.59 -3.04 -19.66
CA ASP A 561 -3.70 -1.69 -19.12
C ASP A 561 -2.34 -1.12 -18.73
N ILE A 562 -1.51 -1.89 -18.02
CA ILE A 562 -0.20 -1.43 -17.54
C ILE A 562 0.80 -1.27 -18.71
N ASP A 563 0.76 -2.17 -19.70
CA ASP A 563 1.61 -2.09 -20.89
C ASP A 563 1.29 -0.85 -21.73
N SER A 564 0.05 -0.34 -21.68
CA SER A 564 -0.37 0.89 -22.39
C SER A 564 -0.02 2.21 -21.68
N LEU A 565 0.53 2.16 -20.46
CA LEU A 565 0.93 3.32 -19.67
C LEU A 565 2.43 3.56 -19.71
N CYS A 566 2.83 4.83 -19.66
CA CYS A 566 4.22 5.22 -19.50
C CYS A 566 4.65 5.20 -18.02
N ILE A 567 5.17 4.05 -17.55
CA ILE A 567 5.70 3.88 -16.19
C ILE A 567 7.23 3.87 -16.20
N GLU A 568 7.89 4.73 -15.43
CA GLU A 568 9.36 4.71 -15.25
C GLU A 568 9.80 3.46 -14.49
N THR A 569 10.23 2.43 -15.21
CA THR A 569 10.89 1.27 -14.61
C THR A 569 12.38 1.57 -14.46
N ALA A 570 12.95 1.19 -13.31
CA ALA A 570 14.36 1.41 -13.04
C ALA A 570 15.21 0.76 -14.16
N ARG A 571 16.19 1.50 -14.69
CA ARG A 571 17.14 0.97 -15.68
C ARG A 571 17.68 -0.37 -15.18
N SER A 572 17.61 -1.38 -16.05
CA SER A 572 18.10 -2.73 -15.79
C SER A 572 19.52 -2.68 -15.24
N GLY A 573 19.70 -2.95 -13.94
CA GLY A 573 21.03 -3.10 -13.36
C GLY A 573 21.18 -2.89 -11.85
N THR A 574 20.29 -2.16 -11.16
CA THR A 574 20.41 -1.99 -9.70
C THR A 574 19.05 -1.86 -9.02
N SER A 575 18.37 -2.97 -8.73
CA SER A 575 17.11 -2.97 -7.96
C SER A 575 17.31 -2.49 -6.51
N ASP A 576 18.49 -2.69 -5.93
CA ASP A 576 18.79 -2.42 -4.52
C ASP A 576 18.93 -0.93 -4.16
N GLN A 577 18.84 -0.02 -5.13
CA GLN A 577 18.97 1.42 -4.89
C GLN A 577 17.78 2.25 -5.40
N ALA A 578 16.68 1.61 -5.81
CA ALA A 578 15.43 2.31 -6.12
C ALA A 578 14.68 2.61 -4.82
N GLY A 579 14.17 3.84 -4.68
CA GLY A 579 13.34 4.18 -3.52
C GLY A 579 11.97 3.51 -3.54
N PRO A 580 11.19 3.66 -2.45
CA PRO A 580 9.93 2.94 -2.24
C PRO A 580 8.91 3.07 -3.36
N VAL A 581 8.82 4.24 -4.03
CA VAL A 581 7.81 4.48 -5.07
C VAL A 581 8.20 3.77 -6.36
N ARG A 582 9.41 4.03 -6.87
CA ARG A 582 9.90 3.40 -8.11
C ARG A 582 10.03 1.88 -7.98
N ARG A 583 10.45 1.40 -6.80
CA ARG A 583 10.50 -0.04 -6.50
C ARG A 583 9.11 -0.65 -6.60
N TYR A 584 8.10 -0.02 -6.00
CA TYR A 584 6.73 -0.51 -6.05
C TYR A 584 6.19 -0.58 -7.48
N GLU A 585 6.36 0.47 -8.29
CA GLU A 585 5.88 0.48 -9.67
C GLU A 585 6.59 -0.57 -10.54
N THR A 586 7.90 -0.73 -10.35
CA THR A 586 8.69 -1.79 -11.00
C THR A 586 8.17 -3.18 -10.60
N GLU A 587 7.85 -3.36 -9.31
CA GLU A 587 7.26 -4.61 -8.82
C GLU A 587 5.87 -4.89 -9.40
N VAL A 588 5.03 -3.86 -9.62
CA VAL A 588 3.71 -3.96 -10.26
C VAL A 588 3.85 -4.42 -11.71
N VAL A 589 4.71 -3.76 -12.50
CA VAL A 589 4.97 -4.13 -13.91
C VAL A 589 5.52 -5.56 -14.00
N ARG A 590 6.50 -5.89 -13.16
CA ARG A 590 7.08 -7.23 -13.07
C ARG A 590 6.02 -8.27 -12.72
N ALA A 591 5.21 -8.02 -11.70
CA ALA A 591 4.21 -8.96 -11.19
C ALA A 591 3.16 -9.34 -12.25
N LEU A 592 2.78 -8.41 -13.12
CA LEU A 592 1.84 -8.68 -14.23
C LEU A 592 2.49 -9.33 -15.44
N SER A 593 3.80 -9.15 -15.61
CA SER A 593 4.57 -9.74 -16.72
C SER A 593 5.15 -11.11 -16.40
N ALA A 594 5.30 -11.45 -15.12
CA ALA A 594 5.89 -12.70 -14.67
C ALA A 594 5.03 -13.90 -15.10
N ALA A 595 5.68 -14.89 -15.71
CA ALA A 595 5.07 -16.15 -16.08
C ALA A 595 5.47 -17.25 -15.09
N VAL A 596 4.56 -18.20 -14.89
CA VAL A 596 4.81 -19.40 -14.09
C VAL A 596 5.03 -20.55 -15.05
N ASP A 597 6.25 -21.08 -15.08
CA ASP A 597 6.60 -22.26 -15.88
C ASP A 597 6.34 -23.52 -15.05
N VAL A 598 5.77 -24.56 -15.69
CA VAL A 598 5.41 -25.80 -15.02
C VAL A 598 6.11 -26.96 -15.71
N GLU A 599 7.10 -27.54 -15.04
CA GLU A 599 7.73 -28.78 -15.46
C GLU A 599 6.96 -29.97 -14.88
N GLN A 600 6.26 -30.69 -15.77
CA GLN A 600 5.60 -31.94 -15.42
C GLN A 600 6.63 -33.07 -15.35
N VAL A 601 6.59 -33.84 -14.27
CA VAL A 601 7.41 -35.05 -14.07
C VAL A 601 6.53 -36.25 -13.76
N ASP A 602 7.06 -37.46 -13.97
CA ASP A 602 6.34 -38.71 -13.77
C ASP A 602 7.22 -39.71 -13.00
N ALA A 603 6.70 -40.25 -11.89
CA ALA A 603 7.35 -41.29 -11.10
C ALA A 603 6.77 -42.70 -11.38
N GLY A 604 5.74 -42.81 -12.22
CA GLY A 604 5.08 -44.06 -12.62
C GLY A 604 4.23 -44.73 -11.54
N SER A 605 4.23 -44.22 -10.31
CA SER A 605 3.54 -44.82 -9.14
C SER A 605 2.87 -43.80 -8.22
N ASP A 606 3.04 -42.51 -8.48
CA ASP A 606 2.46 -41.40 -7.73
C ASP A 606 0.93 -41.34 -7.87
N THR A 607 0.41 -41.53 -9.09
CA THR A 607 -1.04 -41.59 -9.34
C THR A 607 -1.70 -42.76 -8.59
N GLU A 608 -1.10 -43.95 -8.64
CA GLU A 608 -1.64 -45.13 -7.93
C GLU A 608 -1.63 -44.94 -6.40
N ALA A 609 -0.58 -44.32 -5.86
CA ALA A 609 -0.48 -43.99 -4.44
C ALA A 609 -1.57 -42.98 -4.04
N PHE A 610 -1.79 -41.95 -4.84
CA PHE A 610 -2.85 -40.97 -4.59
C PHE A 610 -4.25 -41.58 -4.67
N GLU A 611 -4.51 -42.43 -5.66
CA GLU A 611 -5.79 -43.14 -5.80
C GLU A 611 -6.07 -44.06 -4.61
N ALA A 612 -5.06 -44.75 -4.09
CA ALA A 612 -5.20 -45.60 -2.91
C ALA A 612 -5.57 -44.78 -1.66
N VAL A 613 -4.94 -43.62 -1.45
CA VAL A 613 -5.29 -42.69 -0.36
C VAL A 613 -6.70 -42.11 -0.55
N CYS A 614 -7.09 -41.78 -1.77
CA CYS A 614 -8.47 -41.37 -2.08
C CYS A 614 -9.48 -42.50 -1.82
N GLY A 615 -9.09 -43.76 -2.01
CA GLY A 615 -9.89 -44.92 -1.63
C GLY A 615 -10.21 -44.94 -0.13
N LEU A 616 -9.22 -44.64 0.71
CA LEU A 616 -9.42 -44.48 2.16
C LEU A 616 -10.36 -43.32 2.49
N GLU A 617 -10.18 -42.16 1.84
CA GLU A 617 -11.07 -40.99 2.04
C GLU A 617 -12.53 -41.33 1.73
N LYS A 618 -12.79 -42.10 0.67
CA LYS A 618 -14.15 -42.54 0.30
C LYS A 618 -14.77 -43.44 1.37
N LEU A 619 -14.01 -44.38 1.93
CA LEU A 619 -14.50 -45.26 3.01
C LEU A 619 -14.78 -44.49 4.30
N VAL A 620 -13.87 -43.58 4.67
CA VAL A 620 -14.09 -42.64 5.78
C VAL A 620 -15.35 -41.80 5.52
N LYS A 621 -15.58 -41.35 4.28
CA LYS A 621 -16.77 -40.59 3.92
C LYS A 621 -18.06 -41.40 4.12
N VAL A 622 -18.06 -42.66 3.72
CA VAL A 622 -19.22 -43.56 3.83
C VAL A 622 -19.59 -43.79 5.29
N ARG A 623 -18.60 -43.87 6.19
CA ARG A 623 -18.82 -44.03 7.64
C ARG A 623 -19.39 -42.78 8.33
N GLY A 624 -19.20 -41.58 7.78
CA GLY A 624 -19.79 -40.36 8.34
C GLY A 624 -19.34 -40.08 9.78
N GLU A 625 -20.27 -39.93 10.72
CA GLU A 625 -19.94 -39.67 12.14
C GLU A 625 -19.41 -40.90 12.90
N GLU A 626 -19.57 -42.12 12.35
CA GLU A 626 -19.20 -43.40 12.98
C GLU A 626 -17.82 -43.93 12.52
N VAL A 627 -16.95 -43.06 11.99
CA VAL A 627 -15.61 -43.45 11.54
C VAL A 627 -14.77 -43.95 12.73
N PRO A 628 -14.20 -45.16 12.66
CA PRO A 628 -13.27 -45.64 13.68
C PRO A 628 -11.99 -44.78 13.71
N PRO A 629 -11.45 -44.44 14.89
CA PRO A 629 -10.26 -43.61 15.02
C PRO A 629 -9.04 -44.25 14.33
N GLU A 630 -9.01 -45.58 14.21
CA GLU A 630 -7.95 -46.30 13.49
C GLU A 630 -7.97 -45.99 11.99
N LEU A 631 -9.15 -45.98 11.36
CA LEU A 631 -9.29 -45.69 9.92
C LEU A 631 -8.93 -44.23 9.62
N GLU A 632 -9.32 -43.33 10.52
CA GLU A 632 -9.03 -41.90 10.42
C GLU A 632 -7.54 -41.61 10.59
N ASN A 633 -6.89 -42.22 11.59
CA ASN A 633 -5.44 -42.13 11.77
C ASN A 633 -4.68 -42.71 10.58
N ALA A 634 -5.16 -43.82 10.00
CA ALA A 634 -4.58 -44.37 8.78
C ALA A 634 -4.66 -43.38 7.62
N LEU A 635 -5.82 -42.74 7.39
CA LEU A 635 -5.98 -41.70 6.36
C LEU A 635 -5.05 -40.50 6.60
N ASP A 636 -4.98 -39.98 7.83
CA ASP A 636 -4.13 -38.84 8.20
C ASP A 636 -2.64 -39.13 7.95
N LEU A 637 -2.16 -40.28 8.45
CA LEU A 637 -0.78 -40.71 8.23
C LEU A 637 -0.49 -40.97 6.75
N SER A 638 -1.39 -41.66 6.02
CA SER A 638 -1.23 -41.93 4.60
C SER A 638 -1.17 -40.65 3.77
N PHE A 639 -2.05 -39.69 4.03
CA PHE A 639 -2.03 -38.39 3.34
C PHE A 639 -0.80 -37.56 3.70
N ASN A 640 -0.37 -37.59 4.97
CA ASN A 640 0.86 -36.93 5.40
C ASN A 640 2.10 -37.50 4.70
N VAL A 641 2.22 -38.82 4.62
CA VAL A 641 3.33 -39.47 3.89
C VAL A 641 3.27 -39.14 2.40
N LEU A 642 2.09 -39.24 1.78
CA LEU A 642 1.91 -38.93 0.36
C LEU A 642 2.34 -37.51 0.03
N THR A 643 1.81 -36.52 0.74
CA THR A 643 2.12 -35.10 0.48
C THR A 643 3.60 -34.79 0.64
N ARG A 644 4.28 -35.38 1.61
CA ARG A 644 5.73 -35.20 1.82
C ARG A 644 6.58 -35.86 0.73
N LEU A 645 6.18 -37.06 0.27
CA LEU A 645 6.80 -37.71 -0.88
C LEU A 645 6.66 -36.86 -2.14
N LEU A 646 5.46 -36.37 -2.43
CA LEU A 646 5.19 -35.51 -3.60
C LEU A 646 5.98 -34.20 -3.53
N ARG A 647 6.12 -33.59 -2.35
CA ARG A 647 6.79 -32.28 -2.17
C ARG A 647 8.32 -32.37 -2.12
N CYS A 648 8.92 -33.56 -2.07
CA CYS A 648 10.37 -33.73 -1.96
C CYS A 648 11.05 -33.60 -3.34
N PRO A 649 11.90 -32.59 -3.57
CA PRO A 649 12.58 -32.42 -4.85
C PRO A 649 13.89 -33.21 -4.97
N PHE A 650 14.35 -33.89 -3.90
CA PHE A 650 15.66 -34.54 -3.83
C PHE A 650 15.53 -36.07 -3.72
N ARG A 651 16.61 -36.80 -3.99
CA ARG A 651 16.64 -38.25 -3.79
C ARG A 651 16.64 -38.53 -2.28
N LEU A 652 15.77 -39.43 -1.81
CA LEU A 652 15.65 -39.67 -0.37
C LEU A 652 16.92 -40.29 0.24
N ALA A 653 17.71 -41.01 -0.56
CA ALA A 653 18.98 -41.59 -0.09
C ALA A 653 20.00 -40.53 0.37
N ASP A 654 19.93 -39.31 -0.18
CA ASP A 654 20.85 -38.22 0.15
C ASP A 654 20.46 -37.50 1.45
N HIS A 655 19.26 -37.80 1.99
CA HIS A 655 18.69 -37.14 3.15
C HIS A 655 18.20 -38.16 4.20
N PRO A 656 19.11 -38.74 4.99
CA PRO A 656 18.81 -39.86 5.88
C PRO A 656 17.79 -39.53 6.99
N ARG A 657 17.71 -38.26 7.42
CA ARG A 657 16.72 -37.82 8.42
C ARG A 657 15.29 -37.89 7.90
N LEU A 658 15.05 -37.29 6.73
CA LEU A 658 13.76 -37.34 6.05
C LEU A 658 13.37 -38.79 5.72
N PHE A 659 14.34 -39.58 5.25
CA PHE A 659 14.16 -41.00 4.94
C PHE A 659 13.68 -41.80 6.17
N ALA A 660 14.37 -41.66 7.31
CA ALA A 660 14.02 -42.38 8.54
C ALA A 660 12.67 -41.95 9.12
N ASP A 661 12.35 -40.66 9.07
CA ASP A 661 11.07 -40.12 9.55
C ASP A 661 9.88 -40.61 8.70
N LEU A 662 10.02 -40.63 7.37
CA LEU A 662 8.99 -41.20 6.49
C LEU A 662 8.83 -42.71 6.69
N ALA A 663 9.93 -43.45 6.90
CA ALA A 663 9.89 -44.88 7.20
C ALA A 663 9.11 -45.16 8.49
N GLY A 664 9.37 -44.41 9.57
CA GLY A 664 8.65 -44.55 10.84
C GLY A 664 7.15 -44.28 10.72
N LYS A 665 6.74 -43.34 9.86
CA LYS A 665 5.33 -43.07 9.57
C LYS A 665 4.68 -44.19 8.76
N LEU A 666 5.36 -44.74 7.75
CA LEU A 666 4.90 -45.92 7.01
C LEU A 666 4.70 -47.12 7.94
N ASP A 667 5.64 -47.35 8.85
CA ASP A 667 5.54 -48.42 9.85
C ASP A 667 4.40 -48.17 10.85
N SER A 668 4.05 -46.92 11.13
CA SER A 668 2.88 -46.55 11.95
C SER A 668 1.56 -46.84 11.23
N ILE A 669 1.49 -46.62 9.91
CA ILE A 669 0.33 -47.01 9.09
C ILE A 669 0.14 -48.54 9.16
N ALA A 670 1.23 -49.29 8.95
CA ALA A 670 1.22 -50.75 9.09
C ALA A 670 0.87 -51.19 10.53
N GLY A 671 1.31 -50.46 11.55
CA GLY A 671 1.00 -50.73 12.96
C GLY A 671 -0.45 -50.47 13.35
N THR A 672 -1.15 -49.57 12.63
CA THR A 672 -2.59 -49.30 12.80
C THR A 672 -3.42 -50.58 12.57
N MET A 673 -2.86 -51.53 11.82
CA MET A 673 -3.43 -52.85 11.54
C MET A 673 -3.41 -53.82 12.73
N ALA A 674 -2.63 -53.56 13.79
CA ALA A 674 -2.63 -54.40 14.98
C ALA A 674 -3.89 -54.17 15.85
N ALA A 675 -4.57 -53.03 15.67
CA ALA A 675 -5.82 -52.65 16.35
C ALA A 675 -7.08 -53.07 15.56
N LYS A 676 -7.05 -54.28 14.96
CA LYS A 676 -8.02 -54.83 13.98
C LYS A 676 -9.47 -55.07 14.47
N ALA A 677 -9.86 -54.62 15.66
CA ALA A 677 -11.16 -54.98 16.23
C ALA A 677 -12.34 -54.15 15.67
N SER A 678 -12.09 -52.96 15.13
CA SER A 678 -13.13 -51.98 14.72
C SER A 678 -13.31 -51.81 13.21
N LEU A 679 -12.40 -52.34 12.38
CA LEU A 679 -12.38 -52.16 10.92
C LEU A 679 -13.02 -53.32 10.16
N THR A 680 -13.72 -53.02 9.07
CA THR A 680 -14.25 -54.01 8.13
C THR A 680 -13.15 -54.58 7.25
N ALA A 681 -13.39 -55.75 6.64
CA ALA A 681 -12.44 -56.37 5.70
C ALA A 681 -12.08 -55.44 4.52
N GLN A 682 -13.04 -54.63 4.05
CA GLN A 682 -12.82 -53.67 2.98
C GLN A 682 -11.93 -52.49 3.41
N GLU A 683 -12.12 -51.98 4.64
CA GLU A 683 -11.28 -50.92 5.21
C GLU A 683 -9.85 -51.40 5.46
N VAL A 684 -9.69 -52.62 6.00
CA VAL A 684 -8.39 -53.27 6.18
C VAL A 684 -7.66 -53.41 4.83
N GLN A 685 -8.35 -53.88 3.79
CA GLN A 685 -7.77 -54.02 2.46
C GLN A 685 -7.37 -52.66 1.85
N ALA A 686 -8.15 -51.61 2.08
CA ALA A 686 -7.84 -50.28 1.58
C ALA A 686 -6.61 -49.67 2.30
N VAL A 687 -6.45 -49.92 3.60
CA VAL A 687 -5.26 -49.48 4.36
C VAL A 687 -4.03 -50.23 3.86
N ASP A 688 -4.11 -51.55 3.66
CA ASP A 688 -3.03 -52.35 3.08
C ASP A 688 -2.63 -51.86 1.68
N LEU A 689 -3.63 -51.54 0.85
CA LEU A 689 -3.37 -51.02 -0.50
C LEU A 689 -2.67 -49.66 -0.45
N ALA A 690 -3.12 -48.74 0.42
CA ALA A 690 -2.49 -47.43 0.56
C ALA A 690 -1.05 -47.53 1.09
N GLU A 691 -0.83 -48.32 2.13
CA GLU A 691 0.51 -48.57 2.69
C GLU A 691 1.45 -49.16 1.63
N GLY A 692 1.01 -50.19 0.91
CA GLY A 692 1.81 -50.85 -0.11
C GLY A 692 2.19 -49.92 -1.27
N ARG A 693 1.25 -49.08 -1.74
CA ARG A 693 1.53 -48.10 -2.81
C ARG A 693 2.43 -46.96 -2.35
N LEU A 694 2.25 -46.46 -1.13
CA LEU A 694 3.12 -45.43 -0.55
C LEU A 694 4.54 -45.96 -0.34
N ARG A 695 4.69 -47.21 0.12
CA ARG A 695 6.00 -47.84 0.28
C ARG A 695 6.70 -48.07 -1.06
N ALA A 696 5.96 -48.46 -2.09
CA ALA A 696 6.51 -48.57 -3.45
C ALA A 696 7.02 -47.22 -3.98
N LEU A 697 6.23 -46.15 -3.82
CA LEU A 697 6.64 -44.80 -4.21
C LEU A 697 7.88 -44.34 -3.41
N TRP A 698 7.90 -44.55 -2.10
CA TRP A 698 9.06 -44.22 -1.25
C TRP A 698 10.34 -44.95 -1.68
N GLN A 699 10.25 -46.23 -2.05
CA GLN A 699 11.38 -47.00 -2.57
C GLN A 699 11.88 -46.48 -3.92
N LEU A 700 10.97 -46.08 -4.81
CA LEU A 700 11.31 -45.54 -6.12
C LEU A 700 12.05 -44.20 -5.99
N LEU A 701 11.51 -43.29 -5.19
CA LEU A 701 12.08 -41.96 -4.94
C LEU A 701 13.39 -42.00 -4.13
N GLN A 702 13.73 -43.14 -3.54
CA GLN A 702 15.01 -43.32 -2.84
C GLN A 702 16.20 -43.14 -3.77
N ARG A 703 16.16 -43.75 -4.97
CA ARG A 703 17.29 -43.75 -5.92
C ARG A 703 17.02 -42.95 -7.18
N ASN A 704 15.76 -42.86 -7.59
CA ASN A 704 15.38 -42.24 -8.85
C ASN A 704 14.19 -41.29 -8.62
N ASN A 705 14.47 -40.08 -8.15
CA ASN A 705 13.44 -39.04 -8.01
C ASN A 705 13.43 -38.15 -9.28
N PRO A 706 12.35 -38.19 -10.09
CA PRO A 706 12.22 -37.36 -11.29
C PRO A 706 12.34 -35.86 -11.02
N LYS A 707 11.92 -35.38 -9.85
CA LYS A 707 12.07 -33.97 -9.44
C LYS A 707 13.54 -33.59 -9.23
N ALA A 708 14.37 -34.51 -8.76
CA ALA A 708 15.80 -34.27 -8.58
C ALA A 708 16.51 -34.16 -9.94
N ASP A 709 16.10 -34.96 -10.91
CA ASP A 709 16.63 -34.90 -12.26
C ASP A 709 16.19 -33.63 -12.98
N ALA A 710 14.92 -33.21 -12.81
CA ALA A 710 14.41 -31.91 -13.28
C ALA A 710 15.20 -30.75 -12.67
N LEU A 711 15.36 -30.74 -11.35
CA LEU A 711 16.12 -29.71 -10.65
C LEU A 711 17.57 -29.61 -11.14
N SER A 712 18.19 -30.76 -11.44
CA SER A 712 19.55 -30.82 -11.99
C SER A 712 19.65 -30.21 -13.39
N ARG A 713 18.61 -30.38 -14.23
CA ARG A 713 18.52 -29.72 -15.55
C ARG A 713 18.26 -28.22 -15.45
N MET A 714 17.57 -27.78 -14.40
CA MET A 714 17.25 -26.37 -14.16
C MET A 714 18.42 -25.54 -13.59
N ARG A 715 19.54 -26.18 -13.24
CA ARG A 715 20.71 -25.46 -12.71
C ARG A 715 21.23 -24.48 -13.77
N PRO A 716 21.20 -23.15 -13.52
CA PRO A 716 21.63 -22.19 -14.51
C PRO A 716 23.15 -22.26 -14.71
N THR A 717 23.61 -22.07 -15.96
CA THR A 717 25.04 -21.98 -16.31
C THR A 717 25.73 -20.78 -15.65
N SER A 718 24.94 -19.77 -15.24
CA SER A 718 25.34 -18.60 -14.48
C SER A 718 24.13 -18.11 -13.67
N GLY A 719 24.20 -18.14 -12.33
CA GLY A 719 23.09 -17.72 -11.46
C GLY A 719 22.95 -18.59 -10.21
N SER A 720 22.05 -18.20 -9.31
CA SER A 720 21.74 -18.97 -8.09
C SER A 720 20.39 -19.69 -8.23
N LEU A 721 20.24 -20.84 -7.56
CA LEU A 721 19.01 -21.64 -7.57
C LEU A 721 18.43 -21.67 -6.15
N LEU A 722 17.19 -21.20 -6.01
CA LEU A 722 16.46 -21.23 -4.74
C LEU A 722 15.24 -22.14 -4.85
N VAL A 723 15.14 -23.10 -3.92
CA VAL A 723 14.06 -24.10 -3.88
C VAL A 723 13.18 -23.89 -2.65
N LEU A 724 11.89 -23.66 -2.87
CA LEU A 724 10.85 -23.64 -1.85
C LEU A 724 10.30 -25.05 -1.66
N CYS A 725 10.53 -25.64 -0.48
CA CYS A 725 10.06 -26.98 -0.14
C CYS A 725 9.43 -27.06 1.26
N GLY A 726 8.68 -28.14 1.53
CA GLY A 726 7.95 -28.32 2.79
C GLY A 726 8.83 -28.81 3.95
N ASP A 727 9.73 -29.75 3.68
CA ASP A 727 10.57 -30.42 4.68
C ASP A 727 12.00 -29.83 4.75
N ALA A 728 12.16 -28.52 4.46
CA ALA A 728 13.46 -27.85 4.39
C ALA A 728 14.37 -28.14 5.61
N ASP A 729 13.79 -28.23 6.80
CA ASP A 729 14.51 -28.46 8.06
C ASP A 729 15.05 -29.91 8.21
N LEU A 730 14.52 -30.85 7.45
CA LEU A 730 14.92 -32.27 7.47
C LEU A 730 15.88 -32.63 6.33
N LEU A 731 16.13 -31.69 5.43
CA LEU A 731 17.07 -31.84 4.34
C LEU A 731 18.48 -31.51 4.81
N GLU A 732 19.43 -32.33 4.40
CA GLU A 732 20.85 -32.05 4.57
C GLU A 732 21.27 -30.93 3.60
N ARG A 733 22.36 -30.22 3.90
CA ARG A 733 22.87 -29.16 3.02
C ARG A 733 23.12 -29.70 1.62
N VAL A 734 22.58 -28.99 0.62
CA VAL A 734 22.77 -29.29 -0.80
C VAL A 734 23.69 -28.23 -1.38
N ASP A 735 24.80 -28.67 -1.97
CA ASP A 735 25.76 -27.77 -2.61
C ASP A 735 25.11 -27.02 -3.79
N ASP A 736 25.42 -25.73 -3.89
CA ASP A 736 24.97 -24.81 -4.95
C ASP A 736 23.44 -24.60 -5.06
N VAL A 737 22.67 -25.01 -4.04
CA VAL A 737 21.21 -24.82 -3.97
C VAL A 737 20.81 -24.21 -2.63
N THR A 738 20.13 -23.07 -2.66
CA THR A 738 19.54 -22.48 -1.46
C THR A 738 18.16 -23.08 -1.23
N VAL A 739 17.97 -23.81 -0.13
CA VAL A 739 16.67 -24.41 0.22
C VAL A 739 15.99 -23.56 1.28
N CYS A 740 14.75 -23.16 1.02
CA CYS A 740 13.94 -22.36 1.93
C CYS A 740 12.61 -23.07 2.24
N PRO A 741 12.12 -23.02 3.49
CA PRO A 741 10.78 -23.47 3.82
C PRO A 741 9.73 -22.69 3.02
N VAL A 742 8.67 -23.34 2.54
CA VAL A 742 7.54 -22.68 1.86
C VAL A 742 6.77 -21.70 2.78
N THR A 743 6.97 -21.81 4.09
CA THR A 743 6.41 -20.91 5.12
C THR A 743 7.23 -19.63 5.33
N THR A 744 8.36 -19.48 4.63
CA THR A 744 9.18 -18.26 4.68
C THR A 744 8.36 -17.07 4.19
N THR A 745 8.45 -15.95 4.92
CA THR A 745 7.86 -14.67 4.50
C THR A 745 8.45 -14.24 3.18
N LEU A 746 7.60 -13.88 2.21
CA LEU A 746 8.04 -13.52 0.86
C LEU A 746 9.05 -12.36 0.84
N ASP A 747 8.93 -11.43 1.79
CA ASP A 747 9.83 -10.27 1.90
C ASP A 747 11.26 -10.66 2.32
N LEU A 748 11.44 -11.85 2.90
CA LEU A 748 12.75 -12.40 3.28
C LEU A 748 13.39 -13.21 2.14
N ILE A 749 12.66 -13.46 1.05
CA ILE A 749 13.20 -14.15 -0.11
C ILE A 749 13.87 -13.07 -0.99
N PRO A 750 15.21 -13.07 -1.13
CA PRO A 750 15.87 -12.12 -2.01
C PRO A 750 15.32 -12.31 -3.41
N CYS A 751 14.79 -11.25 -4.03
CA CYS A 751 14.28 -11.25 -5.40
C CYS A 751 15.37 -10.76 -6.36
N ASP A 752 16.33 -11.61 -6.68
CA ASP A 752 17.38 -11.33 -7.65
C ASP A 752 16.91 -11.74 -9.06
N PRO A 753 16.95 -10.85 -10.07
CA PRO A 753 16.61 -11.21 -11.45
C PRO A 753 17.44 -12.36 -12.03
N ASN A 754 18.64 -12.63 -11.49
CA ASN A 754 19.51 -13.73 -11.93
C ASN A 754 19.31 -15.03 -11.13
N THR A 755 18.33 -15.07 -10.23
CA THR A 755 18.01 -16.25 -9.42
C THR A 755 16.79 -16.96 -10.00
N THR A 756 16.91 -18.28 -10.20
CA THR A 756 15.78 -19.13 -10.58
C THR A 756 15.09 -19.63 -9.32
N TYR A 757 13.78 -19.42 -9.23
CA TYR A 757 12.98 -19.87 -8.09
C TYR A 757 12.19 -21.11 -8.46
N VAL A 758 12.28 -22.15 -7.64
CA VAL A 758 11.60 -23.43 -7.87
C VAL A 758 10.68 -23.75 -6.70
N ILE A 759 9.41 -24.06 -6.98
CA ILE A 759 8.47 -24.61 -6.01
C ILE A 759 8.39 -26.13 -6.24
N SER A 760 8.70 -26.92 -5.20
CA SER A 760 8.92 -28.36 -5.35
C SER A 760 7.67 -29.24 -5.40
N GLY A 761 6.46 -28.68 -5.32
CA GLY A 761 5.22 -29.43 -5.32
C GLY A 761 4.01 -28.57 -4.95
N TRP A 762 2.85 -29.20 -4.75
CA TRP A 762 1.61 -28.51 -4.37
C TRP A 762 1.46 -28.33 -2.86
N PHE A 763 1.32 -27.09 -2.40
CA PHE A 763 1.31 -26.71 -0.98
C PHE A 763 -0.06 -26.21 -0.49
N GLY A 764 -1.12 -26.66 -1.17
CA GLY A 764 -2.49 -26.25 -0.88
C GLY A 764 -2.82 -24.88 -1.49
N ARG A 765 -4.13 -24.63 -1.64
CA ARG A 765 -4.66 -23.48 -2.38
C ARG A 765 -4.22 -22.12 -1.83
N GLY A 766 -4.28 -21.91 -0.50
CA GLY A 766 -3.93 -20.62 0.10
C GLY A 766 -2.44 -20.27 -0.09
N THR A 767 -1.56 -21.25 0.15
CA THR A 767 -0.12 -21.09 -0.10
C THR A 767 0.15 -20.81 -1.57
N MET A 768 -0.49 -21.56 -2.48
CA MET A 768 -0.31 -21.36 -3.91
C MET A 768 -0.87 -20.03 -4.41
N THR A 769 -1.97 -19.54 -3.83
CA THR A 769 -2.49 -18.19 -4.14
C THR A 769 -1.45 -17.13 -3.81
N ARG A 770 -0.87 -17.18 -2.59
CA ARG A 770 0.19 -16.26 -2.17
C ARG A 770 1.45 -16.32 -3.04
N LEU A 771 1.85 -17.49 -3.50
CA LEU A 771 3.09 -17.68 -4.29
C LEU A 771 2.90 -17.33 -5.78
N LEU A 772 1.71 -17.56 -6.32
CA LEU A 772 1.46 -17.51 -7.76
C LEU A 772 0.61 -16.30 -8.20
N ARG A 773 -0.03 -15.56 -7.28
CA ARG A 773 -0.99 -14.49 -7.60
C ARG A 773 -0.68 -13.17 -6.88
N PRO A 774 0.00 -12.22 -7.52
CA PRO A 774 0.84 -12.42 -8.69
C PRO A 774 2.09 -13.24 -8.33
N PRO A 775 2.82 -13.81 -9.31
CA PRO A 775 4.06 -14.51 -9.05
C PRO A 775 5.05 -13.62 -8.27
N PHE A 776 5.68 -14.17 -7.23
CA PHE A 776 6.59 -13.38 -6.38
C PHE A 776 7.93 -13.06 -7.07
N ALA A 777 8.29 -13.82 -8.11
CA ALA A 777 9.53 -13.70 -8.88
C ALA A 777 9.28 -13.76 -10.39
N SER A 778 10.17 -13.17 -11.18
CA SER A 778 10.07 -13.12 -12.65
C SER A 778 10.30 -14.49 -13.30
N LEU A 779 11.24 -15.28 -12.76
CA LEU A 779 11.60 -16.62 -13.23
C LEU A 779 11.17 -17.65 -12.18
N LEU A 780 9.87 -17.94 -12.14
CA LEU A 780 9.28 -18.90 -11.22
C LEU A 780 8.92 -20.21 -11.95
N ARG A 781 9.47 -21.32 -11.46
CA ARG A 781 9.20 -22.67 -11.97
C ARG A 781 8.53 -23.54 -10.92
N LEU A 782 7.58 -24.36 -11.34
CA LEU A 782 6.98 -25.41 -10.52
C LEU A 782 7.40 -26.75 -11.09
N ILE A 783 7.82 -27.67 -10.22
CA ILE A 783 8.06 -29.07 -10.60
C ILE A 783 6.94 -29.90 -9.98
N LEU A 784 6.03 -30.38 -10.84
CA LEU A 784 4.79 -31.02 -10.42
C LEU A 784 4.67 -32.42 -11.02
N TYR A 785 4.19 -33.37 -10.23
CA TYR A 785 3.71 -34.65 -10.73
C TYR A 785 2.40 -34.48 -11.52
N GLU A 786 2.01 -35.48 -12.32
CA GLU A 786 0.80 -35.41 -13.17
C GLU A 786 -0.46 -35.06 -12.37
N ILE A 787 -0.63 -35.66 -11.20
CA ILE A 787 -1.73 -35.36 -10.27
C ILE A 787 -1.71 -33.89 -9.79
N GLU A 788 -0.53 -33.35 -9.51
CA GLU A 788 -0.34 -31.96 -9.03
C GLU A 788 -0.58 -30.95 -10.16
N VAL A 789 -0.25 -31.30 -11.41
CA VAL A 789 -0.59 -30.51 -12.60
C VAL A 789 -2.12 -30.40 -12.75
N GLY A 790 -2.85 -31.45 -12.41
CA GLY A 790 -4.32 -31.42 -12.34
C GLY A 790 -4.84 -30.35 -11.38
N TRP A 791 -4.28 -30.28 -10.17
CA TRP A 791 -4.63 -29.29 -9.14
C TRP A 791 -4.28 -27.87 -9.56
N TYR A 792 -3.08 -27.67 -10.13
CA TYR A 792 -2.66 -26.40 -10.69
C TYR A 792 -3.62 -25.90 -11.78
N ARG A 793 -4.00 -26.77 -12.73
CA ARG A 793 -4.97 -26.41 -13.78
C ARG A 793 -6.34 -26.05 -13.20
N ALA A 794 -6.81 -26.77 -12.18
CA ALA A 794 -8.07 -26.46 -11.49
C ALA A 794 -8.01 -25.09 -10.80
N PHE A 795 -6.91 -24.79 -10.12
CA PHE A 795 -6.63 -23.50 -9.50
C PHE A 795 -6.63 -22.36 -10.52
N ILE A 796 -5.89 -22.48 -11.62
CA ILE A 796 -5.83 -21.45 -12.67
C ILE A 796 -7.21 -21.20 -13.28
N ARG A 797 -7.98 -22.25 -13.57
CA ARG A 797 -9.36 -22.10 -14.08
C ARG A 797 -10.26 -21.33 -13.11
N ARG A 798 -10.17 -21.61 -11.81
CA ARG A 798 -10.94 -20.90 -10.79
C ARG A 798 -10.54 -19.42 -10.73
N VAL A 799 -9.25 -19.15 -10.70
CA VAL A 799 -8.69 -17.79 -10.71
C VAL A 799 -9.17 -17.00 -11.93
N GLN A 800 -9.08 -17.60 -13.13
CA GLN A 800 -9.55 -16.99 -14.37
C GLN A 800 -11.06 -16.71 -14.33
N ARG A 801 -11.86 -17.63 -13.78
CA ARG A 801 -13.30 -17.44 -13.58
C ARG A 801 -13.60 -16.28 -12.64
N ASN A 802 -12.91 -16.19 -11.50
CA ASN A 802 -13.09 -15.12 -10.53
C ASN A 802 -12.71 -13.76 -11.14
N ALA A 803 -11.57 -13.70 -11.83
CA ALA A 803 -11.16 -12.51 -12.57
C ALA A 803 -12.19 -12.11 -13.64
N ALA A 804 -12.71 -13.08 -14.42
CA ALA A 804 -13.76 -12.82 -15.41
C ALA A 804 -15.05 -12.28 -14.77
N ALA A 805 -15.49 -12.85 -13.64
CA ALA A 805 -16.66 -12.40 -12.90
C ALA A 805 -16.49 -10.99 -12.31
N ARG A 806 -15.27 -10.60 -11.93
CA ARG A 806 -14.97 -9.22 -11.51
C ARG A 806 -14.94 -8.27 -12.70
N ARG A 807 -14.36 -8.68 -13.83
CA ARG A 807 -14.30 -7.87 -15.06
C ARG A 807 -15.68 -7.57 -15.63
N THR A 808 -16.64 -8.49 -15.56
CA THR A 808 -18.03 -8.22 -15.97
C THR A 808 -18.73 -7.19 -15.09
N ARG A 809 -18.29 -7.04 -13.83
CA ARG A 809 -18.77 -6.01 -12.90
C ARG A 809 -17.96 -4.72 -12.95
N ALA A 810 -16.73 -4.78 -13.46
CA ALA A 810 -15.86 -3.63 -13.62
C ALA A 810 -16.43 -2.72 -14.71
N CYS A 811 -16.75 -1.49 -14.34
CA CYS A 811 -17.34 -0.52 -15.26
C CYS A 811 -16.64 0.82 -15.06
N ARG A 812 -15.65 1.08 -15.92
CA ARG A 812 -14.82 2.29 -15.85
C ARG A 812 -15.64 3.53 -16.24
N SER A 813 -16.60 3.41 -17.16
CA SER A 813 -17.49 4.53 -17.49
C SER A 813 -18.38 4.95 -16.32
N ARG A 814 -18.80 4.00 -15.46
CA ARG A 814 -19.57 4.31 -14.23
C ARG A 814 -18.72 5.05 -13.19
N LEU A 815 -17.43 4.74 -13.11
CA LEU A 815 -16.50 5.45 -12.23
C LEU A 815 -16.20 6.87 -12.76
N PHE A 816 -16.07 7.00 -14.08
CA PHE A 816 -15.68 8.24 -14.77
C PHE A 816 -16.65 8.56 -15.92
N PRO A 817 -17.87 9.04 -15.61
CA PRO A 817 -18.91 9.26 -16.63
C PRO A 817 -18.58 10.37 -17.63
N GLY A 818 -17.68 11.28 -17.27
CA GLY A 818 -17.18 12.34 -18.17
C GLY A 818 -16.14 11.88 -19.19
N ILE A 819 -15.66 10.63 -19.10
CA ILE A 819 -14.62 10.09 -19.98
C ILE A 819 -15.25 9.06 -20.93
N THR A 820 -15.09 9.28 -22.23
CA THR A 820 -15.60 8.42 -23.31
C THR A 820 -14.50 7.52 -23.87
N GLY A 821 -14.85 6.42 -24.53
CA GLY A 821 -13.88 5.56 -25.22
C GLY A 821 -13.37 4.37 -24.39
N TRP A 822 -13.94 4.12 -23.21
CA TRP A 822 -13.67 2.89 -22.47
C TRP A 822 -14.05 1.66 -23.31
N ALA A 823 -13.08 0.78 -23.55
CA ALA A 823 -13.34 -0.57 -24.06
C ALA A 823 -13.99 -1.40 -22.95
N GLU A 824 -15.28 -1.16 -22.69
CA GLU A 824 -16.01 -1.98 -21.73
C GLU A 824 -16.17 -3.37 -22.31
N ALA A 825 -15.90 -4.38 -21.48
CA ALA A 825 -16.14 -5.76 -21.84
C ALA A 825 -17.63 -5.89 -22.21
N ARG A 826 -17.93 -5.92 -23.51
CA ARG A 826 -19.25 -6.36 -23.97
C ARG A 826 -19.43 -7.74 -23.33
N GLY A 827 -20.51 -7.89 -22.57
CA GLY A 827 -20.92 -9.17 -22.02
C GLY A 827 -21.34 -10.11 -23.15
N GLU A 828 -20.42 -10.45 -24.04
CA GLU A 828 -20.56 -11.63 -24.87
C GLU A 828 -20.26 -12.80 -23.95
N PRO A 829 -21.25 -13.66 -23.65
CA PRO A 829 -20.95 -14.93 -23.03
C PRO A 829 -19.95 -15.61 -23.96
N ALA A 830 -18.82 -16.05 -23.41
CA ALA A 830 -17.80 -16.73 -24.20
C ALA A 830 -18.44 -17.88 -24.99
N ASP A 831 -18.65 -17.69 -26.29
CA ASP A 831 -19.00 -18.74 -27.26
C ASP A 831 -17.76 -19.61 -27.62
N GLY A 832 -16.81 -19.70 -26.69
CA GLY A 832 -15.74 -20.69 -26.67
C GLY A 832 -15.86 -21.45 -25.36
N GLU A 833 -16.41 -22.66 -25.42
CA GLU A 833 -16.59 -23.60 -24.31
C GLU A 833 -16.92 -22.93 -22.96
N SER A 834 -18.22 -22.83 -22.62
CA SER A 834 -18.60 -22.73 -21.21
C SER A 834 -17.74 -23.70 -20.42
N PRO A 835 -16.91 -23.24 -19.46
CA PRO A 835 -16.18 -24.16 -18.61
C PRO A 835 -17.24 -25.03 -17.98
N GLY A 836 -17.24 -26.33 -18.31
CA GLY A 836 -18.28 -27.25 -17.86
C GLY A 836 -18.57 -27.04 -16.37
N PRO A 837 -19.82 -27.26 -15.92
CA PRO A 837 -20.14 -27.19 -14.51
C PRO A 837 -19.06 -27.98 -13.75
N GLU A 838 -18.60 -27.44 -12.61
CA GLU A 838 -17.68 -28.18 -11.76
C GLU A 838 -18.16 -29.63 -11.68
N PRO A 839 -17.29 -30.65 -11.83
CA PRO A 839 -17.69 -31.96 -11.31
C PRO A 839 -18.19 -31.69 -9.89
N ALA A 840 -19.41 -32.11 -9.58
CA ALA A 840 -20.21 -31.64 -8.44
C ALA A 840 -19.62 -31.94 -7.04
N GLY A 841 -18.31 -32.18 -6.94
CA GLY A 841 -17.55 -31.67 -5.81
C GLY A 841 -16.15 -31.29 -6.25
N GLY A 842 -15.60 -30.25 -5.59
CA GLY A 842 -14.25 -29.71 -5.81
C GLY A 842 -13.07 -30.68 -5.77
N ASP A 843 -11.85 -30.13 -5.83
CA ASP A 843 -10.61 -30.89 -5.95
C ASP A 843 -10.49 -32.00 -4.89
N PRO A 844 -10.31 -33.28 -5.27
CA PRO A 844 -10.11 -34.38 -4.33
C PRO A 844 -9.00 -34.11 -3.31
N PHE A 845 -7.93 -33.40 -3.68
CA PHE A 845 -6.86 -33.02 -2.77
C PHE A 845 -7.33 -32.01 -1.73
N ASP A 846 -7.95 -30.90 -2.16
CA ASP A 846 -8.54 -29.91 -1.25
C ASP A 846 -9.57 -30.58 -0.33
N LYS A 847 -10.38 -31.53 -0.83
CA LYS A 847 -11.36 -32.24 -0.01
C LYS A 847 -10.74 -33.12 1.08
N VAL A 848 -9.67 -33.85 0.76
CA VAL A 848 -8.97 -34.70 1.74
C VAL A 848 -8.27 -33.81 2.77
N GLU A 849 -7.58 -32.76 2.33
CA GLU A 849 -6.90 -31.80 3.20
C GLU A 849 -7.89 -31.05 4.11
N ILE A 850 -8.98 -30.51 3.55
CA ILE A 850 -10.06 -29.85 4.31
C ILE A 850 -10.67 -30.82 5.32
N ARG A 851 -10.94 -32.08 4.94
CA ARG A 851 -11.51 -33.05 5.89
C ARG A 851 -10.54 -33.40 7.02
N LEU A 852 -9.27 -33.64 6.71
CA LEU A 852 -8.27 -33.95 7.72
C LEU A 852 -8.10 -32.79 8.70
N VAL A 853 -8.12 -31.55 8.21
CA VAL A 853 -8.15 -30.34 9.03
C VAL A 853 -9.45 -30.29 9.86
N ASP A 854 -10.62 -30.44 9.25
CA ASP A 854 -11.93 -30.39 9.93
C ASP A 854 -12.09 -31.48 11.01
N ARG A 855 -11.50 -32.66 10.81
CA ARG A 855 -11.55 -33.78 11.75
C ARG A 855 -10.48 -33.71 12.82
N ARG A 856 -9.26 -33.29 12.50
CA ARG A 856 -8.25 -32.92 13.51
C ARG A 856 -8.82 -31.83 14.42
N ARG A 857 -9.47 -30.82 13.83
CA ARG A 857 -10.27 -29.82 14.54
C ARG A 857 -11.34 -30.48 15.38
N GLY A 858 -12.14 -31.38 14.81
CA GLY A 858 -13.19 -32.12 15.54
C GLY A 858 -12.69 -32.88 16.76
N ARG A 859 -11.55 -33.58 16.66
CA ARG A 859 -10.90 -34.34 17.74
C ARG A 859 -10.35 -33.42 18.83
N LEU A 860 -9.59 -32.40 18.44
CA LEU A 860 -9.05 -31.42 19.39
C LEU A 860 -10.17 -30.67 20.11
N THR A 861 -11.24 -30.33 19.38
CA THR A 861 -12.45 -29.72 19.94
C THR A 861 -13.16 -30.69 20.89
N ALA A 862 -13.26 -31.99 20.55
CA ALA A 862 -13.87 -33.00 21.41
C ALA A 862 -13.14 -33.15 22.75
N LEU A 863 -11.81 -33.09 22.75
CA LEU A 863 -10.97 -33.08 23.96
C LEU A 863 -11.16 -31.82 24.81
N ALA A 864 -11.60 -30.72 24.18
CA ALA A 864 -11.86 -29.44 24.82
C ALA A 864 -13.37 -29.17 25.05
N ARG A 865 -14.26 -30.14 24.82
CA ARG A 865 -15.70 -29.94 24.99
C ARG A 865 -16.04 -29.66 26.46
N PRO A 866 -16.91 -28.67 26.73
CA PRO A 866 -17.40 -28.40 28.07
C PRO A 866 -18.34 -29.53 28.53
N SER A 867 -18.23 -29.94 29.79
CA SER A 867 -19.27 -30.73 30.46
C SER A 867 -20.52 -29.85 30.69
N SER A 868 -21.67 -30.46 31.01
CA SER A 868 -22.93 -29.73 31.21
C SER A 868 -22.89 -28.67 32.32
N GLU A 869 -21.89 -28.71 33.20
CA GLU A 869 -21.71 -27.81 34.34
C GLU A 869 -20.55 -26.81 34.16
N GLU A 870 -19.73 -26.93 33.11
CA GLU A 870 -18.58 -26.04 32.85
C GLU A 870 -18.94 -24.83 31.98
N ALA A 871 -18.37 -23.67 32.32
CA ALA A 871 -18.49 -22.46 31.50
C ALA A 871 -17.84 -22.67 30.13
N ALA A 872 -18.58 -22.36 29.06
CA ALA A 872 -18.16 -22.55 27.68
C ALA A 872 -17.87 -21.22 26.99
N VAL A 873 -16.88 -21.20 26.09
CA VAL A 873 -16.49 -20.03 25.29
C VAL A 873 -16.29 -20.44 23.83
N GLU A 874 -16.48 -19.49 22.92
CA GLU A 874 -16.15 -19.67 21.50
C GLU A 874 -14.70 -19.28 21.24
N ALA A 875 -13.95 -20.19 20.64
CA ALA A 875 -12.53 -19.99 20.36
C ALA A 875 -12.12 -20.65 19.04
N ARG A 876 -11.11 -20.08 18.39
CA ARG A 876 -10.54 -20.54 17.13
C ARG A 876 -9.35 -21.45 17.40
N LEU A 877 -9.27 -22.60 16.73
CA LEU A 877 -8.12 -23.49 16.85
C LEU A 877 -6.93 -22.95 16.06
N VAL A 878 -5.78 -22.85 16.72
CA VAL A 878 -4.49 -22.47 16.16
C VAL A 878 -3.51 -23.61 16.41
N LEU A 879 -2.87 -24.08 15.35
CA LEU A 879 -1.90 -25.16 15.39
C LEU A 879 -0.48 -24.59 15.35
N PHE A 880 0.41 -25.27 16.09
CA PHE A 880 1.84 -24.99 16.14
C PHE A 880 2.60 -26.29 15.84
N ASN A 881 3.91 -26.18 15.56
CA ASN A 881 4.76 -27.35 15.35
C ASN A 881 4.83 -28.31 16.56
N SER A 882 4.55 -27.82 17.78
CA SER A 882 4.71 -28.54 19.05
C SER A 882 3.45 -28.54 19.95
N GLY A 883 2.28 -28.24 19.38
CA GLY A 883 1.02 -28.19 20.12
C GLY A 883 -0.06 -27.38 19.42
N HIS A 884 -1.10 -27.01 20.16
CA HIS A 884 -2.23 -26.20 19.69
C HIS A 884 -2.71 -25.23 20.77
N ALA A 885 -3.48 -24.22 20.37
CA ALA A 885 -4.19 -23.32 21.29
C ALA A 885 -5.56 -23.01 20.74
N PHE A 886 -6.52 -22.78 21.64
CA PHE A 886 -7.83 -22.25 21.28
C PHE A 886 -7.89 -20.77 21.65
N LEU A 887 -7.89 -19.88 20.67
CA LEU A 887 -7.83 -18.43 20.90
C LEU A 887 -9.21 -17.81 20.73
N THR A 888 -9.70 -17.14 21.76
CA THR A 888 -10.98 -16.42 21.71
C THR A 888 -10.90 -15.22 20.77
N LYS A 889 -12.05 -14.73 20.27
CA LYS A 889 -12.11 -13.55 19.41
C LYS A 889 -11.38 -12.33 20.01
N ASP A 890 -11.51 -12.16 21.32
CA ASP A 890 -10.97 -11.00 22.05
C ASP A 890 -9.52 -11.23 22.52
N TYR A 891 -8.91 -12.39 22.17
CA TYR A 891 -7.53 -12.67 22.54
C TYR A 891 -6.57 -11.83 21.69
N GLN A 892 -5.75 -11.02 22.36
CA GLN A 892 -4.67 -10.27 21.73
C GLN A 892 -3.40 -11.10 21.78
N ALA A 893 -2.99 -11.70 20.67
CA ALA A 893 -1.77 -12.49 20.56
C ALA A 893 -0.53 -11.60 20.50
N LYS A 894 0.56 -12.05 21.15
CA LYS A 894 1.80 -11.30 21.30
C LYS A 894 2.77 -11.82 20.26
N VAL A 895 2.85 -11.13 19.14
CA VAL A 895 3.58 -11.55 17.94
C VAL A 895 4.96 -10.90 17.87
N ALA A 896 5.97 -11.73 17.63
CA ALA A 896 7.39 -11.34 17.53
C ALA A 896 7.99 -11.64 16.15
N THR A 897 7.16 -11.96 15.14
CA THR A 897 7.62 -12.36 13.80
C THR A 897 8.59 -11.35 13.18
N HIS A 898 8.28 -10.06 13.27
CA HIS A 898 9.09 -8.98 12.70
C HIS A 898 10.43 -8.76 13.43
N LEU A 899 10.58 -9.27 14.67
CA LEU A 899 11.82 -9.21 15.44
C LEU A 899 12.79 -10.34 15.07
N LEU A 900 12.34 -11.31 14.26
CA LEU A 900 13.21 -12.38 13.76
C LEU A 900 14.02 -11.95 12.52
N ASP A 901 13.83 -10.71 12.07
CA ASP A 901 14.58 -10.10 10.98
C ASP A 901 15.98 -9.66 11.49
N PRO A 902 17.08 -10.08 10.83
CA PRO A 902 18.43 -9.66 11.21
C PRO A 902 18.68 -8.15 11.12
N SER A 903 17.80 -7.38 10.46
CA SER A 903 17.86 -5.91 10.39
C SER A 903 17.08 -5.19 11.50
N ALA A 904 16.42 -5.91 12.41
CA ALA A 904 15.62 -5.32 13.47
C ALA A 904 16.48 -4.53 14.48
N ASP A 905 16.13 -3.26 14.69
CA ASP A 905 16.82 -2.38 15.65
C ASP A 905 16.45 -2.75 17.11
N PRO A 906 17.43 -3.09 17.97
CA PRO A 906 17.20 -3.35 19.39
C PRO A 906 16.65 -2.15 20.19
N GLU A 907 16.88 -0.92 19.72
CA GLU A 907 16.39 0.29 20.39
C GLU A 907 14.90 0.55 20.15
N GLU A 908 14.39 0.16 18.98
CA GLU A 908 12.96 0.31 18.60
C GLU A 908 12.13 -0.99 18.77
N ALA A 909 12.72 -2.05 19.30
CA ALA A 909 12.09 -3.36 19.43
C ALA A 909 10.81 -3.34 20.31
N GLU A 910 9.66 -3.70 19.73
CA GLU A 910 8.37 -3.81 20.43
C GLU A 910 7.57 -5.02 19.93
N LEU A 911 6.80 -5.67 20.80
CA LEU A 911 5.91 -6.77 20.40
C LEU A 911 4.68 -6.24 19.65
N GLN A 912 4.26 -6.93 18.59
CA GLN A 912 3.00 -6.64 17.92
C GLN A 912 1.85 -7.33 18.65
N LEU A 913 0.78 -6.58 18.90
CA LEU A 913 -0.49 -7.13 19.41
C LEU A 913 -1.39 -7.37 18.22
N VAL A 914 -1.61 -8.64 17.92
CA VAL A 914 -2.42 -9.08 16.79
C VAL A 914 -3.61 -9.85 17.36
N PRO A 915 -4.86 -9.45 17.13
CA PRO A 915 -6.00 -10.21 17.61
C PRO A 915 -6.01 -11.61 17.00
N GLY A 916 -6.56 -12.56 17.75
CA GLY A 916 -6.46 -13.98 17.47
C GLY A 916 -6.98 -14.39 16.10
N TRP A 917 -7.78 -13.56 15.43
CA TRP A 917 -8.34 -13.78 14.09
C TRP A 917 -7.47 -13.27 12.92
N GLU A 918 -6.53 -12.36 13.19
CA GLU A 918 -5.59 -11.79 12.21
C GLU A 918 -4.28 -12.57 12.07
N LEU A 919 -4.07 -13.54 12.98
CA LEU A 919 -2.88 -14.38 12.93
C LEU A 919 -2.75 -15.07 11.58
N ARG A 920 -1.50 -15.23 11.14
CA ARG A 920 -1.14 -15.88 9.89
C ARG A 920 -0.24 -17.09 10.16
N PRO A 921 -0.32 -18.14 9.33
CA PRO A 921 0.71 -19.18 9.31
C PRO A 921 2.11 -18.57 9.16
N GLY A 922 3.03 -18.98 10.02
CA GLY A 922 4.38 -18.43 10.12
C GLY A 922 4.58 -17.45 11.28
N ASP A 923 3.52 -16.91 11.88
CA ASP A 923 3.66 -15.96 12.98
C ASP A 923 4.31 -16.59 14.22
N ALA A 924 5.21 -15.85 14.86
CA ALA A 924 5.85 -16.24 16.11
C ALA A 924 5.13 -15.62 17.30
N LEU A 925 4.49 -16.43 18.14
CA LEU A 925 3.69 -15.99 19.29
C LEU A 925 4.38 -16.30 20.61
N LEU A 926 4.24 -15.41 21.59
CA LEU A 926 4.64 -15.64 22.96
C LEU A 926 3.47 -16.13 23.81
N PHE A 927 3.71 -17.19 24.59
CA PHE A 927 2.81 -17.72 25.61
C PHE A 927 3.51 -17.79 26.98
N TYR A 928 2.71 -17.71 28.05
CA TYR A 928 3.16 -18.10 29.37
C TYR A 928 2.88 -19.60 29.56
N TYR A 929 3.89 -20.35 29.98
CA TYR A 929 3.87 -21.79 30.03
C TYR A 929 2.76 -22.28 30.96
N SER A 930 1.94 -23.22 30.49
CA SER A 930 0.86 -23.88 31.25
C SER A 930 -0.25 -22.98 31.83
N SER A 931 -0.38 -21.74 31.37
CA SER A 931 -1.41 -20.80 31.84
C SER A 931 -1.95 -19.92 30.70
N ASP A 932 -3.15 -19.39 30.89
CA ASP A 932 -3.80 -18.35 30.08
C ASP A 932 -3.38 -16.92 30.48
N ARG A 933 -2.41 -16.78 31.39
CA ARG A 933 -1.89 -15.48 31.82
C ARG A 933 -1.23 -14.74 30.65
N ASP A 934 -1.61 -13.48 30.50
CA ASP A 934 -1.02 -12.58 29.52
C ASP A 934 0.47 -12.32 29.85
N VAL A 935 1.36 -12.61 28.90
CA VAL A 935 2.82 -12.51 29.04
C VAL A 935 3.27 -11.09 29.36
N ILE A 936 2.69 -10.09 28.69
CA ILE A 936 3.03 -8.67 28.92
C ILE A 936 2.57 -8.26 30.30
N ARG A 937 1.40 -8.74 30.74
CA ARG A 937 0.90 -8.47 32.10
C ARG A 937 1.78 -9.09 33.17
N VAL A 938 2.16 -10.36 33.03
CA VAL A 938 3.04 -11.04 34.00
C VAL A 938 4.37 -10.29 34.11
N GLU A 939 4.91 -9.84 32.99
CA GLU A 939 6.15 -9.07 32.96
C GLU A 939 5.95 -7.63 33.51
N ALA A 940 4.84 -6.97 33.19
CA ALA A 940 4.53 -5.63 33.70
C ALA A 940 4.32 -5.62 35.21
N ASP A 941 3.68 -6.65 35.76
CA ASP A 941 3.41 -6.79 37.19
C ASP A 941 4.68 -6.91 38.03
N LYS A 942 5.78 -7.41 37.46
CA LYS A 942 7.11 -7.40 38.13
C LYS A 942 7.62 -5.97 38.39
N SER A 943 7.18 -5.00 37.58
CA SER A 943 7.62 -3.60 37.63
C SER A 943 6.63 -2.65 38.30
N LEU A 944 5.45 -3.15 38.71
CA LEU A 944 4.37 -2.35 39.30
C LEU A 944 4.24 -2.61 40.80
N PRO A 945 4.02 -1.56 41.62
CA PRO A 945 3.56 -1.73 42.99
C PRO A 945 2.19 -2.45 43.05
N PRO A 946 1.93 -3.30 44.06
CA PRO A 946 0.70 -4.10 44.15
C PRO A 946 -0.60 -3.29 44.08
N SER A 947 -0.59 -2.05 44.59
CA SER A 947 -1.77 -1.19 44.69
C SER A 947 -2.13 -0.45 43.39
N GLU A 948 -1.22 -0.30 42.43
CA GLU A 948 -1.48 0.54 41.22
C GLU A 948 -2.62 -0.02 40.36
N ARG A 949 -2.71 -1.36 40.24
CA ARG A 949 -3.80 -2.03 39.52
C ARG A 949 -5.17 -1.81 40.16
N GLU A 950 -5.23 -1.73 41.48
CA GLU A 950 -6.48 -1.51 42.21
C GLU A 950 -7.00 -0.09 41.98
N HIS A 951 -6.11 0.90 42.04
CA HIS A 951 -6.46 2.30 41.77
C HIS A 951 -6.88 2.51 40.30
N ALA A 952 -6.21 1.87 39.34
CA ALA A 952 -6.58 1.96 37.92
C ALA A 952 -7.95 1.33 37.59
N ARG A 953 -8.48 0.44 38.45
CA ARG A 953 -9.78 -0.23 38.26
C ARG A 953 -10.98 0.54 38.84
N LEU A 954 -10.75 1.64 39.56
CA LEU A 954 -11.81 2.37 40.26
C LEU A 954 -12.93 2.87 39.33
N TRP A 955 -12.59 3.36 38.14
CA TRP A 955 -13.58 3.85 37.17
C TRP A 955 -14.56 2.75 36.73
N ARG A 956 -14.03 1.54 36.49
CA ARG A 956 -14.83 0.39 36.06
C ARG A 956 -15.71 -0.12 37.19
N LEU A 957 -15.18 -0.14 38.42
CA LEU A 957 -15.95 -0.52 39.61
C LEU A 957 -17.12 0.45 39.85
N ALA A 958 -16.90 1.76 39.70
CA ALA A 958 -17.95 2.76 39.81
C ALA A 958 -19.05 2.52 38.76
N LEU A 959 -18.67 2.27 37.50
CA LEU A 959 -19.61 2.01 36.42
C LEU A 959 -20.40 0.70 36.61
N LEU A 960 -19.73 -0.38 37.03
CA LEU A 960 -20.35 -1.68 37.35
C LEU A 960 -21.35 -1.54 38.52
N ARG A 961 -20.95 -0.87 39.61
CA ARG A 961 -21.82 -0.63 40.77
C ARG A 961 -23.04 0.19 40.38
N TYR A 962 -22.87 1.20 39.53
CA TYR A 962 -23.98 2.02 39.04
C TYR A 962 -24.95 1.20 38.19
N GLN A 963 -24.44 0.40 37.23
CA GLN A 963 -25.26 -0.49 36.42
C GLN A 963 -26.07 -1.47 37.29
N GLN A 964 -25.43 -2.08 38.29
CA GLN A 964 -26.08 -3.01 39.21
C GLN A 964 -27.12 -2.31 40.10
N ARG A 965 -26.80 -1.13 40.65
CA ARG A 965 -27.69 -0.34 41.50
C ARG A 965 -28.95 0.11 40.76
N CYS A 966 -28.79 0.54 39.52
CA CYS A 966 -29.88 1.12 38.71
C CYS A 966 -30.54 0.09 37.77
N LYS A 967 -30.05 -1.16 37.72
CA LYS A 967 -30.51 -2.25 36.82
C LYS A 967 -30.65 -1.81 35.37
N LEU A 968 -29.69 -1.03 34.88
CA LEU A 968 -29.73 -0.45 33.54
C LEU A 968 -29.28 -1.45 32.49
N SER A 969 -29.98 -1.45 31.34
CA SER A 969 -29.49 -2.10 30.13
C SER A 969 -28.27 -1.36 29.58
N PHE A 970 -27.45 -2.03 28.76
CA PHE A 970 -26.29 -1.38 28.13
C PHE A 970 -26.68 -0.16 27.29
N LYS A 971 -27.82 -0.22 26.59
CA LYS A 971 -28.39 0.91 25.85
C LYS A 971 -28.74 2.09 26.75
N ALA A 972 -29.39 1.85 27.89
CA ALA A 972 -29.73 2.90 28.83
C ALA A 972 -28.47 3.52 29.48
N LEU A 973 -27.43 2.72 29.73
CA LEU A 973 -26.14 3.21 30.19
C LEU A 973 -25.45 4.13 29.16
N CYS A 974 -25.54 3.76 27.87
CA CYS A 974 -25.07 4.58 26.75
C CYS A 974 -25.77 5.92 26.68
N ASP A 975 -27.10 5.93 26.76
CA ASP A 975 -27.87 7.16 26.66
C ASP A 975 -27.53 8.13 27.81
N GLN A 976 -27.34 7.61 29.03
CA GLN A 976 -26.92 8.42 30.19
C GLN A 976 -25.49 8.95 30.07
N LEU A 977 -24.54 8.16 29.57
CA LEU A 977 -23.18 8.65 29.32
C LEU A 977 -23.16 9.72 28.22
N ARG A 978 -24.04 9.60 27.21
CA ARG A 978 -24.17 10.58 26.13
C ARG A 978 -24.68 11.93 26.65
N GLU A 979 -25.61 11.92 27.61
CA GLU A 979 -26.07 13.13 28.32
C GLU A 979 -24.95 13.84 29.11
N HIS A 980 -23.93 13.08 29.55
CA HIS A 980 -22.77 13.59 30.28
C HIS A 980 -21.54 13.83 29.37
N GLY A 981 -21.76 13.97 28.06
CA GLY A 981 -20.71 14.32 27.10
C GLY A 981 -19.84 13.15 26.62
N CYS A 982 -20.14 11.92 27.01
CA CYS A 982 -19.43 10.72 26.57
C CYS A 982 -20.23 9.99 25.47
N ARG A 983 -19.86 10.23 24.21
CA ARG A 983 -20.51 9.58 23.05
C ARG A 983 -19.90 8.20 22.83
N VAL A 984 -20.57 7.17 23.33
CA VAL A 984 -20.13 5.76 23.19
C VAL A 984 -21.27 4.88 22.68
N SER A 985 -20.91 3.83 21.93
CA SER A 985 -21.84 2.82 21.42
C SER A 985 -22.15 1.75 22.48
N GLU A 986 -23.26 1.03 22.32
CA GLU A 986 -23.64 -0.05 23.24
C GLU A 986 -22.55 -1.13 23.31
N GLN A 987 -21.90 -1.40 22.17
CA GLN A 987 -20.80 -2.37 22.10
C GLN A 987 -19.57 -1.90 22.88
N THR A 988 -19.22 -0.61 22.79
CA THR A 988 -18.09 -0.04 23.53
C THR A 988 -18.28 -0.18 25.05
N ILE A 989 -19.48 0.07 25.56
CA ILE A 989 -19.80 -0.12 26.98
C ILE A 989 -19.75 -1.59 27.37
N ARG A 990 -20.25 -2.50 26.53
CA ARG A 990 -20.11 -3.94 26.77
C ARG A 990 -18.65 -4.32 26.90
N ASN A 991 -17.78 -3.86 25.99
CA ASN A 991 -16.34 -4.13 26.06
C ASN A 991 -15.73 -3.57 27.35
N TRP A 992 -16.05 -2.33 27.76
CA TRP A 992 -15.53 -1.76 29.02
C TRP A 992 -15.88 -2.58 30.26
N LEU A 993 -17.08 -3.17 30.29
CA LEU A 993 -17.60 -3.88 31.46
C LEU A 993 -17.29 -5.38 31.43
N GLN A 994 -17.19 -5.98 30.25
CA GLN A 994 -16.98 -7.42 30.06
C GLN A 994 -15.51 -7.77 29.86
N GLU A 995 -14.73 -6.95 29.14
CA GLU A 995 -13.29 -7.18 28.91
C GLU A 995 -12.43 -6.48 29.96
N GLU A 996 -11.19 -6.94 30.18
CA GLU A 996 -10.20 -6.25 31.04
C GLU A 996 -9.51 -5.08 30.34
N VAL A 997 -10.29 -4.06 29.98
CA VAL A 997 -9.79 -2.78 29.46
C VAL A 997 -9.09 -1.99 30.59
N ILE A 998 -7.86 -1.52 30.34
CA ILE A 998 -7.10 -0.71 31.33
C ILE A 998 -7.83 0.61 31.60
N ALA A 999 -8.26 1.31 30.55
CA ALA A 999 -9.07 2.53 30.61
C ALA A 999 -9.75 2.82 29.26
N PRO A 1000 -10.85 3.61 29.24
CA PRO A 1000 -11.47 4.14 28.02
C PRO A 1000 -10.48 4.86 27.10
N MET A 1001 -10.84 4.94 25.82
CA MET A 1001 -10.06 5.62 24.77
C MET A 1001 -9.81 7.09 25.14
N HIS A 1002 -10.88 7.88 25.28
CA HIS A 1002 -10.80 9.22 25.86
C HIS A 1002 -10.84 9.13 27.39
N CYS A 1003 -9.77 8.63 28.02
CA CYS A 1003 -9.76 8.26 29.44
C CYS A 1003 -10.20 9.41 30.38
N GLU A 1004 -9.65 10.61 30.23
CA GLU A 1004 -9.98 11.76 31.09
C GLU A 1004 -11.46 12.13 30.97
N GLN A 1005 -11.95 12.33 29.74
CA GLN A 1005 -13.34 12.71 29.47
C GLN A 1005 -14.33 11.62 29.87
N SER A 1006 -14.02 10.36 29.56
CA SER A 1006 -14.90 9.22 29.83
C SER A 1006 -14.96 8.92 31.32
N ILE A 1007 -13.83 8.93 32.03
CA ILE A 1007 -13.80 8.70 33.48
C ILE A 1007 -14.45 9.88 34.21
N GLN A 1008 -14.29 11.10 33.72
CA GLN A 1008 -15.00 12.27 34.25
C GLN A 1008 -16.52 12.15 34.05
N ALA A 1009 -16.98 11.74 32.87
CA ALA A 1009 -18.40 11.49 32.62
C ALA A 1009 -18.93 10.36 33.53
N ILE A 1010 -18.16 9.27 33.71
CA ILE A 1010 -18.51 8.17 34.63
C ILE A 1010 -18.56 8.68 36.07
N GLN A 1011 -17.60 9.50 36.50
CA GLN A 1011 -17.59 10.09 37.84
C GLN A 1011 -18.86 10.93 38.09
N TYR A 1012 -19.18 11.85 37.16
CA TYR A 1012 -20.37 12.69 37.29
C TYR A 1012 -21.67 11.89 37.26
N MET A 1013 -21.78 10.93 36.34
CA MET A 1013 -22.97 10.08 36.22
C MET A 1013 -23.17 9.17 37.44
N THR A 1014 -22.10 8.53 37.93
CA THR A 1014 -22.21 7.51 38.98
C THR A 1014 -22.26 8.10 40.39
N ASN A 1015 -21.60 9.25 40.58
CA ASN A 1015 -21.33 9.89 41.88
C ASN A 1015 -20.76 8.88 42.90
N ASP A 1016 -19.88 7.97 42.45
CA ASP A 1016 -19.25 6.97 43.31
C ASP A 1016 -18.23 7.65 44.24
N PRO A 1017 -18.31 7.43 45.57
CA PRO A 1017 -17.49 8.15 46.55
C PRO A 1017 -16.00 7.78 46.46
N GLU A 1018 -15.68 6.54 46.08
CA GLU A 1018 -14.29 6.08 45.95
C GLU A 1018 -13.64 6.66 44.69
N LEU A 1019 -14.33 6.61 43.55
CA LEU A 1019 -13.85 7.24 42.31
C LEU A 1019 -13.72 8.77 42.47
N THR A 1020 -14.66 9.41 43.16
CA THR A 1020 -14.63 10.86 43.37
C THR A 1020 -13.47 11.29 44.25
N LYS A 1021 -13.19 10.54 45.32
CA LYS A 1021 -12.08 10.81 46.24
C LYS A 1021 -10.71 10.52 45.62
N HIS A 1022 -10.64 9.52 44.76
CA HIS A 1022 -9.39 9.02 44.18
C HIS A 1022 -9.30 9.27 42.66
N TYR A 1023 -9.98 10.30 42.14
CA TYR A 1023 -10.04 10.58 40.70
C TYR A 1023 -8.64 10.77 40.08
N ASP A 1024 -7.86 11.72 40.60
CA ASP A 1024 -6.49 11.99 40.10
C ASP A 1024 -5.60 10.76 40.25
N ARG A 1025 -5.73 10.05 41.38
CA ARG A 1025 -4.97 8.82 41.65
C ARG A 1025 -5.35 7.69 40.70
N CYS A 1026 -6.61 7.62 40.26
CA CYS A 1026 -7.08 6.65 39.27
C CYS A 1026 -6.44 6.94 37.91
N LEU A 1027 -6.41 8.20 37.48
CA LEU A 1027 -5.75 8.62 36.23
C LEU A 1027 -4.23 8.32 36.28
N ASP A 1028 -3.54 8.72 37.35
CA ASP A 1028 -2.11 8.45 37.54
C ASP A 1028 -1.81 6.95 37.48
N ALA A 1029 -2.63 6.14 38.15
CA ALA A 1029 -2.49 4.69 38.17
C ALA A 1029 -2.72 4.08 36.77
N ILE A 1030 -3.70 4.60 36.01
CA ILE A 1030 -3.91 4.21 34.61
C ILE A 1030 -2.66 4.52 33.77
N HIS A 1031 -2.08 5.71 33.91
CA HIS A 1031 -0.85 6.07 33.20
C HIS A 1031 0.34 5.21 33.61
N ALA A 1032 0.47 4.89 34.90
CA ALA A 1032 1.52 4.00 35.42
C ALA A 1032 1.38 2.57 34.88
N VAL A 1033 0.16 2.02 34.87
CA VAL A 1033 -0.13 0.68 34.33
C VAL A 1033 0.12 0.64 32.82
N ARG A 1034 -0.31 1.66 32.06
CA ARG A 1034 -0.01 1.79 30.61
C ARG A 1034 1.51 1.82 30.37
N SER A 1035 2.24 2.63 31.14
CA SER A 1035 3.69 2.76 31.03
C SER A 1035 4.43 1.45 31.35
N ALA A 1036 3.97 0.71 32.35
CA ALA A 1036 4.53 -0.60 32.70
C ALA A 1036 4.26 -1.65 31.62
N HIS A 1037 3.07 -1.67 31.03
CA HIS A 1037 2.74 -2.54 29.89
C HIS A 1037 3.65 -2.27 28.68
N ILE A 1038 3.89 -0.99 28.35
CA ILE A 1038 4.81 -0.61 27.25
C ILE A 1038 6.24 -1.09 27.55
N ARG A 1039 6.74 -0.85 28.77
CA ARG A 1039 8.08 -1.31 29.17
C ARG A 1039 8.22 -2.83 29.12
N ALA A 1040 7.19 -3.56 29.56
CA ALA A 1040 7.15 -5.02 29.52
C ALA A 1040 7.20 -5.55 28.08
N GLY A 1041 6.43 -4.94 27.15
CA GLY A 1041 6.48 -5.29 25.72
C GLY A 1041 7.88 -5.13 25.13
N ARG A 1042 8.55 -4.00 25.39
CA ARG A 1042 9.94 -3.76 24.92
C ARG A 1042 10.96 -4.70 25.56
N SER A 1043 10.81 -5.01 26.85
CA SER A 1043 11.67 -5.97 27.56
C SER A 1043 11.61 -7.35 26.91
N LEU A 1044 10.40 -7.84 26.61
CA LEU A 1044 10.19 -9.11 25.93
C LEU A 1044 10.72 -9.10 24.50
N ALA A 1045 10.51 -8.02 23.76
CA ALA A 1045 11.03 -7.86 22.40
C ALA A 1045 12.57 -7.95 22.36
N ARG A 1046 13.26 -7.29 23.31
CA ARG A 1046 14.73 -7.40 23.44
C ARG A 1046 15.19 -8.80 23.82
N ARG A 1047 14.44 -9.54 24.65
CA ARG A 1047 14.74 -10.94 24.96
C ARG A 1047 14.69 -11.82 23.72
N VAL A 1048 13.74 -11.58 22.82
CA VAL A 1048 13.66 -12.27 21.52
C VAL A 1048 14.88 -11.95 20.65
N LEU A 1049 15.27 -10.68 20.55
CA LEU A 1049 16.43 -10.25 19.73
C LEU A 1049 17.78 -10.73 20.26
N ASN A 1050 17.93 -10.83 21.58
CA ASN A 1050 19.18 -11.26 22.22
C ASN A 1050 19.41 -12.78 22.13
N LEU A 1051 18.40 -13.57 21.77
CA LEU A 1051 18.57 -14.99 21.48
C LEU A 1051 19.16 -15.14 20.09
N SER A 1052 20.19 -15.99 19.97
CA SER A 1052 20.90 -16.13 18.71
C SER A 1052 19.97 -16.60 17.60
N VAL A 1053 20.08 -16.01 16.41
CA VAL A 1053 19.35 -16.44 15.20
C VAL A 1053 19.61 -17.92 14.92
N GLU A 1054 20.78 -18.45 15.31
CA GLU A 1054 21.11 -19.87 15.27
C GLU A 1054 20.38 -20.70 16.33
N GLU A 1055 20.18 -20.26 17.58
CA GLU A 1055 19.28 -20.96 18.54
C GLU A 1055 17.83 -20.94 18.08
N LEU A 1056 17.37 -19.83 17.52
CA LEU A 1056 16.01 -19.66 16.99
C LEU A 1056 15.75 -20.50 15.72
N ARG A 1057 16.80 -20.77 14.94
CA ARG A 1057 16.76 -21.66 13.76
C ARG A 1057 17.08 -23.12 14.11
N SER A 1058 17.88 -23.39 15.15
CA SER A 1058 18.31 -24.74 15.55
C SER A 1058 17.43 -25.38 16.61
N SER A 1059 16.54 -24.63 17.27
CA SER A 1059 15.47 -25.14 18.12
C SER A 1059 14.50 -25.97 17.27
N ARG A 1060 14.86 -27.24 17.08
CA ARG A 1060 14.14 -28.29 16.35
C ARG A 1060 12.64 -28.24 16.68
N GLY A 1061 11.82 -27.71 15.78
CA GLY A 1061 10.39 -28.04 15.72
C GLY A 1061 9.45 -27.37 16.74
N GLY A 1062 9.68 -26.12 17.15
CA GLY A 1062 8.53 -25.23 17.37
C GLY A 1062 8.25 -24.65 18.76
N LEU A 1063 9.13 -24.80 19.75
CA LEU A 1063 9.00 -24.10 21.03
C LEU A 1063 10.36 -23.63 21.51
N VAL A 1064 10.54 -22.31 21.63
CA VAL A 1064 11.75 -21.65 22.14
C VAL A 1064 11.45 -21.15 23.54
N ASP A 1065 12.23 -21.58 24.54
CA ASP A 1065 12.13 -21.06 25.89
C ASP A 1065 12.86 -19.71 25.98
N LEU A 1066 12.13 -18.66 26.35
CA LEU A 1066 12.68 -17.32 26.55
C LEU A 1066 13.12 -17.09 28.00
N GLY A 1067 12.83 -18.01 28.93
CA GLY A 1067 13.03 -17.91 30.38
C GLY A 1067 11.78 -17.45 31.14
N ASP A 1068 11.76 -17.60 32.48
CA ASP A 1068 10.63 -17.28 33.37
C ASP A 1068 9.31 -17.97 33.02
N GLY A 1069 9.38 -19.13 32.35
CA GLY A 1069 8.21 -19.84 31.85
C GLY A 1069 7.54 -19.12 30.67
N ILE A 1070 8.25 -18.28 29.92
CA ILE A 1070 7.74 -17.67 28.69
C ILE A 1070 8.29 -18.46 27.51
N VAL A 1071 7.42 -18.87 26.61
CA VAL A 1071 7.79 -19.67 25.44
C VAL A 1071 7.32 -19.01 24.16
N MET A 1072 8.11 -19.14 23.10
CA MET A 1072 7.77 -18.69 21.76
C MET A 1072 7.48 -19.89 20.87
N VAL A 1073 6.36 -19.84 20.16
CA VAL A 1073 5.90 -20.89 19.23
C VAL A 1073 5.58 -20.29 17.87
N ARG A 1074 5.69 -21.09 16.80
CA ARG A 1074 5.38 -20.66 15.43
C ARG A 1074 4.08 -21.27 14.94
N VAL A 1075 3.18 -20.44 14.43
CA VAL A 1075 1.90 -20.87 13.85
C VAL A 1075 2.17 -21.68 12.60
N THR A 1076 1.56 -22.86 12.51
CA THR A 1076 1.59 -23.72 11.32
C THR A 1076 0.32 -23.59 10.51
N SER A 1077 -0.84 -23.62 11.16
CA SER A 1077 -2.13 -23.43 10.54
C SER A 1077 -3.15 -22.89 11.55
N ILE A 1078 -4.24 -22.35 11.02
CA ILE A 1078 -5.28 -21.66 11.76
C ILE A 1078 -6.61 -22.06 11.15
N ASP A 1079 -7.58 -22.44 11.99
CA ASP A 1079 -8.92 -22.74 11.53
C ASP A 1079 -9.74 -21.47 11.31
N GLU A 1080 -10.60 -21.45 10.29
CA GLU A 1080 -11.43 -20.28 9.98
C GLU A 1080 -12.67 -20.16 10.87
N SER A 1081 -13.14 -21.28 11.45
CA SER A 1081 -14.35 -21.35 12.29
C SER A 1081 -14.03 -21.36 13.78
N THR A 1082 -14.92 -20.75 14.58
CA THR A 1082 -14.89 -20.86 16.03
C THR A 1082 -15.58 -22.15 16.49
N VAL A 1083 -15.08 -22.72 17.57
CA VAL A 1083 -15.63 -23.90 18.23
C VAL A 1083 -15.93 -23.60 19.69
N ARG A 1084 -16.99 -24.23 20.22
CA ARG A 1084 -17.40 -24.07 21.61
C ARG A 1084 -16.63 -25.04 22.49
N ILE A 1085 -15.79 -24.49 23.37
CA ILE A 1085 -14.89 -25.24 24.26
C ILE A 1085 -15.09 -24.84 25.72
N ARG A 1086 -14.57 -25.63 26.66
CA ARG A 1086 -14.48 -25.23 28.08
C ARG A 1086 -13.57 -24.01 28.25
N ALA A 1087 -13.99 -23.04 29.07
CA ALA A 1087 -13.27 -21.78 29.29
C ALA A 1087 -11.82 -22.01 29.78
N THR A 1088 -11.58 -23.08 30.53
CA THR A 1088 -10.26 -23.47 31.05
C THR A 1088 -9.32 -24.04 29.98
N ALA A 1089 -9.78 -24.28 28.74
CA ALA A 1089 -8.92 -24.70 27.64
C ALA A 1089 -8.55 -23.53 26.70
N ALA A 1090 -9.18 -22.36 26.87
CA ALA A 1090 -8.96 -21.20 26.02
C ALA A 1090 -7.65 -20.46 26.37
N ASN A 1091 -7.14 -19.72 25.37
CA ASN A 1091 -6.06 -18.73 25.44
C ASN A 1091 -4.74 -19.22 26.05
N ARG A 1092 -4.46 -20.52 25.93
CA ARG A 1092 -3.24 -21.16 26.43
C ARG A 1092 -2.68 -22.14 25.40
N LEU A 1093 -1.38 -22.37 25.47
CA LEU A 1093 -0.70 -23.40 24.69
C LEU A 1093 -0.92 -24.79 25.31
N ILE A 1094 -1.38 -25.74 24.51
CA ILE A 1094 -1.59 -27.15 24.86
C ILE A 1094 -0.63 -27.99 24.01
N LYS A 1095 0.26 -28.76 24.65
CA LYS A 1095 1.18 -29.67 23.94
C LYS A 1095 0.43 -30.93 23.47
N GLU A 1096 0.80 -31.43 22.29
CA GLU A 1096 0.41 -32.75 21.79
C GLU A 1096 1.33 -33.85 22.32
#